data_AF-A0A940JBL9-F1
#
_entry.id   AF-A0A940JBL9-F1
#
_cell.length_a   1.000
_cell.length_b   1.000
_cell.length_c   1.000
_cell.angle_alpha   90.00
_cell.angle_beta   90.00
_cell.angle_gamma   90.00
#
_symmetry.space_group_name_H-M   'P 1'
#
loop_
_entity.id
_entity.type
_entity.pdbx_description
1 polymer ?
#
loop_
_entity_poly.entity_id
_entity_poly.type
_entity_poly.pdbx_seq_one_letter_code
_entity_poly.pdbx_strand_id
1 'polypeptide(L)'
;MNHLLRARLLRALVMSVGLLAALILPSVAQADIPIAKFKAGPVAPFNLVSGLPVTSTAPADPTQNDVGCMHVNPAGPALTTGVAGQSTDYCVTFNATPGDAITGEDINNTLVQLPVGSQADIDLASKCTVEQFAREAITPNTCPGTSQVGTALAQLQAPNAPNPAVDRQTLQAPGRIYALTTPDGKAALLGVALISSAPTPLAPSTPVTESKFLITVSQLGDPKVGLQNQTDTLAKVIGGSTPIAIQATSLRFWGSAAAHPHVTNPFAPTAPVTMASNFFRVGSTCVTDQTASLTINPYTDTAGTAGSKPTTATTTYKLTGCDGLAFAPTFSAGLSGETTPGGHPQLDVKIGVPAGGDDLGGTTITLPSGLATDLTRIQTACPQADFQAGRCNAAAVIGSAKATLTGINADVVSGEVIMVKVDGKQLPGIGINFQGRLPLRTFGVSQVDGSGRLQNVFSDLPSLPVRTLDITLAGGTRGILQMDPSGKCTASAYDATVSSQNGKSAAFSTPTTCDAQYVTELTNSTKTRPVLRIGGAAPTGKKVKSVRIGLPKGLKFDGPSLKKSSKVTYAENGFDAGVDRSKIRAVKLGSKAKFTLDGSGSNGYSVLLHTNVVRASSSFAKSTKTVYIEFRVVYSDGTKVTKYVALTRAG
;
A
#
# COMPACT_ATOMS: atom_id res chain seq x y z
N MET A 1 -78.78 -67.08 -18.51
CA MET A 1 -79.17 -65.89 -17.73
C MET A 1 -78.12 -65.71 -16.63
N ASN A 2 -76.90 -65.25 -16.86
CA ASN A 2 -76.35 -64.18 -17.71
C ASN A 2 -76.69 -62.76 -17.24
N HIS A 3 -75.61 -62.05 -16.89
CA HIS A 3 -75.46 -60.65 -16.52
C HIS A 3 -75.87 -60.26 -15.09
N LEU A 4 -74.95 -60.48 -14.14
CA LEU A 4 -74.64 -59.55 -13.03
C LEU A 4 -73.38 -59.95 -12.23
N LEU A 5 -72.78 -61.11 -12.50
CA LEU A 5 -71.55 -61.59 -11.85
C LEU A 5 -70.21 -61.19 -12.53
N ARG A 6 -70.18 -60.08 -13.29
CA ARG A 6 -68.97 -59.64 -14.05
C ARG A 6 -68.31 -58.33 -13.57
N ALA A 7 -68.65 -57.82 -12.38
CA ALA A 7 -68.13 -56.54 -11.89
C ALA A 7 -67.24 -56.60 -10.63
N ARG A 8 -66.85 -57.79 -10.12
CA ARG A 8 -66.20 -57.89 -8.79
C ARG A 8 -64.88 -58.66 -8.66
N LEU A 9 -64.26 -59.20 -9.72
CA LEU A 9 -63.02 -59.99 -9.53
C LEU A 9 -61.87 -59.80 -10.54
N LEU A 10 -61.99 -58.90 -11.51
CA LEU A 10 -60.89 -58.51 -12.40
C LEU A 10 -61.01 -56.99 -12.58
N ARG A 11 -60.07 -56.10 -12.26
CA ARG A 11 -58.63 -56.16 -11.97
C ARG A 11 -58.38 -54.92 -11.09
N ALA A 12 -57.89 -54.96 -9.86
CA ALA A 12 -56.75 -55.72 -9.34
C ALA A 12 -55.42 -55.44 -10.07
N LEU A 13 -55.29 -54.33 -10.82
CA LEU A 13 -54.01 -53.92 -11.42
C LEU A 13 -53.68 -52.41 -11.32
N VAL A 14 -54.46 -51.61 -10.58
CA VAL A 14 -54.17 -50.15 -10.39
C VAL A 14 -54.39 -49.73 -8.93
N MET A 15 -54.10 -50.63 -7.99
CA MET A 15 -54.20 -50.36 -6.55
C MET A 15 -52.97 -50.93 -5.83
N SER A 16 -51.80 -50.45 -6.24
CA SER A 16 -50.52 -50.70 -5.55
C SER A 16 -49.64 -49.45 -5.55
N VAL A 17 -50.26 -48.27 -5.58
CA VAL A 17 -49.58 -46.98 -5.42
C VAL A 17 -50.06 -46.39 -4.11
N GLY A 18 -49.19 -46.38 -3.10
CA GLY A 18 -49.43 -45.61 -1.88
C GLY A 18 -49.32 -46.40 -0.58
N LEU A 19 -48.23 -47.14 -0.36
CA LEU A 19 -47.62 -47.25 0.97
C LEU A 19 -46.22 -47.88 0.87
N LEU A 20 -45.28 -47.21 0.18
CA LEU A 20 -43.87 -47.37 0.55
C LEU A 20 -43.66 -46.39 1.71
N ALA A 21 -43.45 -46.93 2.90
CA ALA A 21 -42.77 -46.21 3.96
C ALA A 21 -41.40 -45.81 3.41
N ALA A 22 -41.29 -44.59 2.91
CA ALA A 22 -39.99 -43.95 2.77
C ALA A 22 -39.43 -43.87 4.18
N LEU A 23 -38.47 -44.74 4.50
CA LEU A 23 -37.46 -44.40 5.49
C LEU A 23 -36.88 -43.06 5.00
N ILE A 24 -37.38 -41.96 5.58
CA ILE A 24 -36.65 -40.71 5.60
C ILE A 24 -35.46 -41.04 6.50
N LEU A 25 -34.41 -41.61 5.90
CA LEU A 25 -33.07 -41.48 6.45
C LEU A 25 -32.91 -39.97 6.68
N PRO A 26 -32.68 -39.51 7.92
CA PRO A 26 -32.22 -38.14 8.07
C PRO A 26 -31.01 -38.05 7.15
N SER A 27 -31.07 -37.15 6.16
CA SER A 27 -29.87 -36.70 5.50
C SER A 27 -29.03 -36.16 6.65
N VAL A 28 -28.05 -36.96 7.07
CA VAL A 28 -27.06 -36.52 8.05
C VAL A 28 -26.38 -35.41 7.30
N ALA A 29 -26.73 -34.16 7.62
CA ALA A 29 -26.01 -33.02 7.12
C ALA A 29 -24.57 -33.24 7.57
N GLN A 30 -23.71 -33.56 6.61
CA GLN A 30 -22.31 -33.78 6.84
C GLN A 30 -21.74 -32.46 7.40
N ALA A 31 -21.13 -32.53 8.58
CA ALA A 31 -20.78 -31.34 9.36
C ALA A 31 -19.55 -30.65 8.75
N ASP A 32 -19.63 -29.33 8.56
CA ASP A 32 -18.46 -28.49 8.25
C ASP A 32 -17.26 -28.90 9.12
N ILE A 33 -16.03 -28.91 8.59
CA ILE A 33 -14.82 -29.27 9.36
C ILE A 33 -14.54 -28.16 10.39
N PRO A 34 -14.95 -28.31 11.66
CA PRO A 34 -14.88 -27.24 12.64
C PRO A 34 -13.45 -27.03 13.07
N ILE A 35 -13.02 -25.77 13.09
CA ILE A 35 -11.73 -25.39 13.67
C ILE A 35 -11.91 -25.37 15.19
N ALA A 36 -11.40 -26.39 15.87
CA ALA A 36 -11.45 -26.48 17.32
C ALA A 36 -10.57 -25.37 17.95
N LYS A 37 -9.37 -25.16 17.41
CA LYS A 37 -8.41 -24.15 17.89
C LYS A 37 -7.53 -23.64 16.77
N PHE A 38 -7.22 -22.35 16.80
CA PHE A 38 -6.26 -21.71 15.91
C PHE A 38 -5.40 -20.73 16.70
N LYS A 39 -4.07 -20.80 16.50
CA LYS A 39 -3.09 -19.88 17.07
C LYS A 39 -2.05 -19.55 16.01
N ALA A 40 -1.76 -18.26 15.88
CA ALA A 40 -0.70 -17.77 15.03
C ALA A 40 -0.10 -16.52 15.65
N GLY A 41 1.22 -16.46 15.72
CA GLY A 41 1.91 -15.35 16.35
C GLY A 41 3.38 -15.60 16.66
N PRO A 42 4.05 -14.60 17.23
CA PRO A 42 5.44 -14.68 17.64
C PRO A 42 5.67 -15.73 18.71
N VAL A 43 6.77 -16.46 18.62
CA VAL A 43 7.18 -17.50 19.57
C VAL A 43 8.63 -17.27 20.00
N ALA A 44 8.99 -17.74 21.20
CA ALA A 44 10.35 -17.57 21.70
C ALA A 44 11.33 -18.29 20.78
N PRO A 45 12.52 -17.74 20.47
CA PRO A 45 13.46 -18.39 19.56
C PRO A 45 13.78 -19.81 19.98
N PHE A 46 13.90 -20.69 18.99
CA PHE A 46 14.10 -22.10 19.22
C PHE A 46 15.57 -22.50 19.19
N ASN A 47 15.99 -23.32 20.15
CA ASN A 47 17.35 -23.88 20.16
C ASN A 47 17.28 -25.42 20.20
N LEU A 48 16.93 -26.05 19.08
CA LEU A 48 17.11 -27.51 18.93
C LEU A 48 18.25 -27.84 18.00
N VAL A 49 19.04 -28.82 18.45
CA VAL A 49 20.14 -29.41 17.68
C VAL A 49 19.68 -30.21 16.46
N SER A 50 18.38 -30.52 16.33
CA SER A 50 17.89 -31.45 15.30
C SER A 50 17.25 -30.81 14.07
N GLY A 51 16.81 -29.55 14.16
CA GLY A 51 15.97 -28.93 13.13
C GLY A 51 14.64 -29.68 12.88
N LEU A 52 14.17 -30.48 13.84
CA LEU A 52 12.93 -31.25 13.79
C LEU A 52 12.13 -31.08 15.08
N PRO A 53 10.78 -31.15 15.03
CA PRO A 53 10.00 -31.16 16.24
C PRO A 53 10.27 -32.40 17.11
N VAL A 54 10.33 -32.24 18.42
CA VAL A 54 10.44 -33.38 19.37
C VAL A 54 9.15 -34.19 19.29
N THR A 55 9.25 -35.50 19.09
CA THR A 55 8.08 -36.40 19.21
C THR A 55 7.70 -36.51 20.70
N SER A 56 6.41 -36.65 21.01
CA SER A 56 5.84 -36.52 22.37
C SER A 56 6.30 -37.55 23.42
N THR A 57 7.36 -38.32 23.16
CA THR A 57 7.90 -39.35 24.06
C THR A 57 9.23 -38.96 24.71
N ALA A 58 9.86 -37.85 24.32
CA ALA A 58 10.99 -37.34 25.08
C ALA A 58 10.49 -36.70 26.40
N PRO A 59 11.13 -36.96 27.56
CA PRO A 59 10.80 -36.24 28.79
C PRO A 59 10.91 -34.74 28.50
N ALA A 60 9.87 -33.98 28.86
CA ALA A 60 9.82 -32.55 28.66
C ALA A 60 11.14 -31.94 29.15
N ASP A 61 11.94 -31.43 28.22
CA ASP A 61 13.14 -30.70 28.58
C ASP A 61 12.66 -29.39 29.24
N PRO A 62 12.97 -29.18 30.54
CA PRO A 62 12.51 -28.00 31.27
C PRO A 62 13.14 -26.70 30.73
N THR A 63 14.07 -26.77 29.78
CA THR A 63 14.65 -25.62 29.06
C THR A 63 13.93 -25.29 27.75
N GLN A 64 12.97 -26.12 27.30
CA GLN A 64 12.19 -25.87 26.09
C GLN A 64 11.02 -24.91 26.37
N ASN A 65 11.27 -23.63 26.11
CA ASN A 65 10.33 -22.55 26.38
C ASN A 65 9.09 -22.48 25.45
N ASP A 66 8.92 -23.41 24.49
CA ASP A 66 7.81 -23.31 23.52
C ASP A 66 7.27 -24.67 22.97
N VAL A 67 6.93 -25.56 23.90
CA VAL A 67 6.38 -26.91 23.65
C VAL A 67 5.12 -26.89 22.76
N GLY A 68 4.36 -25.80 22.72
CA GLY A 68 3.05 -25.78 22.04
C GLY A 68 3.08 -25.49 20.53
N CYS A 69 4.18 -24.99 19.96
CA CYS A 69 4.34 -24.93 18.49
C CYS A 69 4.93 -26.24 17.94
N MET A 70 5.41 -27.10 18.84
CA MET A 70 6.15 -28.32 18.51
C MET A 70 5.37 -29.58 18.74
N HIS A 71 4.46 -29.54 19.72
CA HIS A 71 3.47 -30.56 19.94
C HIS A 71 2.15 -29.96 19.58
N VAL A 72 1.30 -30.77 18.97
CA VAL A 72 -0.09 -30.41 18.75
C VAL A 72 -0.81 -30.58 20.08
N ASN A 73 -0.52 -29.63 20.97
CA ASN A 73 -1.07 -29.50 22.30
C ASN A 73 -2.47 -28.91 22.14
N PRO A 74 -3.51 -29.51 22.76
CA PRO A 74 -4.82 -28.89 22.82
C PRO A 74 -4.77 -27.44 23.33
N ALA A 75 -3.81 -27.02 24.16
CA ALA A 75 -3.72 -25.62 24.61
C ALA A 75 -3.13 -24.65 23.56
N GLY A 76 -2.41 -25.15 22.55
CA GLY A 76 -1.61 -24.34 21.62
C GLY A 76 -0.31 -23.77 22.24
N PRO A 77 0.53 -23.08 21.45
CA PRO A 77 1.74 -22.40 21.94
C PRO A 77 1.41 -21.24 22.85
N ALA A 78 2.33 -20.98 23.79
CA ALA A 78 2.36 -19.72 24.52
C ALA A 78 2.90 -18.65 23.56
N LEU A 79 2.01 -17.91 22.91
CA LEU A 79 2.42 -16.80 22.06
C LEU A 79 3.20 -15.78 22.90
N THR A 80 4.39 -15.45 22.44
CA THR A 80 5.19 -14.37 23.03
C THR A 80 4.68 -13.02 22.52
N THR A 81 4.91 -11.98 23.31
CA THR A 81 4.79 -10.61 22.81
C THR A 81 5.95 -10.35 21.86
N GLY A 82 5.70 -10.39 20.55
CA GLY A 82 6.70 -10.07 19.55
C GLY A 82 7.22 -8.65 19.71
N VAL A 83 8.47 -8.40 19.33
CA VAL A 83 9.03 -7.05 19.30
C VAL A 83 8.76 -6.43 17.93
N ALA A 84 8.16 -5.24 17.96
CA ALA A 84 7.77 -4.50 16.76
C ALA A 84 8.93 -4.32 15.79
N GLY A 85 8.69 -4.65 14.52
CA GLY A 85 9.64 -4.48 13.43
C GLY A 85 10.88 -5.39 13.47
N GLN A 86 10.93 -6.37 14.39
CA GLN A 86 12.04 -7.31 14.50
C GLN A 86 11.78 -8.61 13.73
N SER A 87 12.88 -9.26 13.35
CA SER A 87 12.85 -10.65 12.91
C SER A 87 12.55 -11.55 14.10
N THR A 88 11.53 -12.40 14.01
CA THR A 88 11.08 -13.23 15.13
C THR A 88 10.48 -14.52 14.62
N ASP A 89 10.70 -15.62 15.33
CA ASP A 89 10.07 -16.90 15.00
C ASP A 89 8.55 -16.76 15.06
N TYR A 90 7.87 -17.39 14.11
CA TYR A 90 6.44 -17.26 13.97
C TYR A 90 5.79 -18.63 13.86
N CYS A 91 4.83 -18.90 14.74
CA CYS A 91 4.07 -20.13 14.75
C CYS A 91 2.74 -19.94 14.04
N VAL A 92 2.29 -20.96 13.31
CA VAL A 92 0.93 -21.11 12.79
C VAL A 92 0.48 -22.51 13.10
N THR A 93 -0.51 -22.67 13.98
CA THR A 93 -1.05 -23.98 14.34
C THR A 93 -2.56 -23.97 14.43
N PHE A 94 -3.16 -25.09 14.05
CA PHE A 94 -4.57 -25.32 14.23
C PHE A 94 -4.86 -26.77 14.60
N ASN A 95 -5.95 -26.95 15.33
CA ASN A 95 -6.62 -28.23 15.55
C ASN A 95 -8.00 -28.14 14.92
N ALA A 96 -8.33 -29.11 14.09
CA ALA A 96 -9.66 -29.31 13.55
C ALA A 96 -10.27 -30.57 14.17
N THR A 97 -11.59 -30.65 14.21
CA THR A 97 -12.21 -31.98 14.32
C THR A 97 -11.88 -32.71 13.03
N PRO A 98 -11.21 -33.87 13.06
CA PRO A 98 -10.91 -34.62 11.85
C PRO A 98 -12.18 -34.87 11.06
N GLY A 99 -12.11 -34.69 9.75
CA GLY A 99 -13.15 -35.22 8.88
C GLY A 99 -13.13 -36.75 8.86
N ASP A 100 -14.02 -37.37 8.11
CA ASP A 100 -13.99 -38.81 7.93
C ASP A 100 -13.09 -39.22 6.76
N ALA A 101 -11.88 -39.66 7.13
CA ALA A 101 -10.87 -40.19 6.22
C ALA A 101 -11.41 -41.29 5.27
N ILE A 102 -12.39 -42.09 5.71
CA ILE A 102 -12.92 -43.22 4.92
C ILE A 102 -13.87 -42.73 3.84
N THR A 103 -14.70 -41.74 4.15
CA THR A 103 -15.64 -41.14 3.18
C THR A 103 -14.98 -40.06 2.32
N GLY A 104 -13.74 -39.67 2.64
CA GLY A 104 -12.96 -38.69 1.88
C GLY A 104 -13.35 -37.24 2.18
N GLU A 105 -14.21 -37.03 3.17
CA GLU A 105 -14.50 -35.72 3.74
C GLU A 105 -13.34 -35.34 4.66
N ASP A 106 -12.43 -34.51 4.16
CA ASP A 106 -11.33 -33.96 4.96
C ASP A 106 -10.87 -32.62 4.38
N ILE A 107 -9.81 -32.04 4.96
CA ILE A 107 -9.22 -30.78 4.52
C ILE A 107 -8.61 -30.94 3.12
N ASN A 108 -9.14 -30.19 2.15
CA ASN A 108 -8.56 -30.08 0.81
C ASN A 108 -7.40 -29.08 0.81
N ASN A 109 -7.61 -27.87 1.33
CA ASN A 109 -6.56 -26.89 1.46
C ASN A 109 -6.84 -25.91 2.60
N THR A 110 -5.82 -25.14 2.96
CA THR A 110 -5.92 -24.08 3.96
C THR A 110 -5.47 -22.75 3.39
N LEU A 111 -6.10 -21.67 3.81
CA LEU A 111 -5.70 -20.30 3.56
C LEU A 111 -5.43 -19.62 4.91
N VAL A 112 -4.18 -19.27 5.17
CA VAL A 112 -3.79 -18.50 6.34
C VAL A 112 -3.48 -17.07 5.90
N GLN A 113 -4.14 -16.09 6.52
CA GLN A 113 -3.83 -14.67 6.31
C GLN A 113 -3.16 -14.13 7.56
N LEU A 114 -1.94 -13.63 7.40
CA LEU A 114 -1.16 -13.03 8.47
C LEU A 114 -1.49 -11.53 8.60
N PRO A 115 -1.21 -10.93 9.76
CA PRO A 115 -1.43 -9.50 9.99
C PRO A 115 -0.66 -8.63 8.99
N VAL A 116 -1.22 -7.46 8.69
CA VAL A 116 -0.57 -6.45 7.83
C VAL A 116 0.83 -6.12 8.35
N GLY A 117 1.79 -6.01 7.42
CA GLY A 117 3.19 -5.75 7.73
C GLY A 117 4.03 -6.98 8.10
N SER A 118 3.41 -8.14 8.32
CA SER A 118 4.16 -9.42 8.37
C SER A 118 4.88 -9.65 7.04
N GLN A 119 6.14 -10.04 7.08
CA GLN A 119 7.02 -10.20 5.92
C GLN A 119 7.89 -11.45 6.04
N ALA A 120 8.17 -12.08 4.90
CA ALA A 120 8.97 -13.28 4.80
C ALA A 120 10.05 -13.14 3.72
N ASP A 121 11.25 -13.66 3.96
CA ASP A 121 12.32 -13.77 2.97
C ASP A 121 12.04 -14.93 2.03
N ILE A 122 11.30 -14.65 0.98
CA ILE A 122 11.02 -15.66 -0.04
C ILE A 122 12.14 -15.76 -1.08
N ASP A 123 13.16 -14.89 -1.01
CA ASP A 123 14.23 -14.70 -1.98
C ASP A 123 15.62 -14.97 -1.43
N LEU A 124 15.69 -15.90 -0.48
CA LEU A 124 16.93 -16.44 0.04
C LEU A 124 17.92 -16.74 -1.09
N ALA A 125 19.17 -16.35 -0.86
CA ALA A 125 20.28 -16.65 -1.78
C ALA A 125 20.41 -18.15 -2.08
N SER A 126 19.95 -19.00 -1.17
CA SER A 126 19.84 -20.45 -1.36
C SER A 126 18.38 -20.88 -1.35
N LYS A 127 17.91 -21.48 -2.45
CA LYS A 127 16.57 -22.05 -2.59
C LYS A 127 16.65 -23.54 -2.95
N CYS A 128 15.67 -24.32 -2.55
CA CYS A 128 15.51 -25.70 -3.00
C CYS A 128 14.76 -25.73 -4.34
N THR A 129 15.25 -26.46 -5.34
CA THR A 129 14.50 -26.59 -6.60
C THR A 129 13.25 -27.44 -6.40
N VAL A 130 12.24 -27.29 -7.28
CA VAL A 130 11.03 -28.12 -7.21
C VAL A 130 11.38 -29.60 -7.37
N GLU A 131 12.38 -29.95 -8.16
CA GLU A 131 12.87 -31.32 -8.35
C GLU A 131 13.61 -31.85 -7.14
N GLN A 132 14.43 -31.02 -6.48
CA GLN A 132 15.08 -31.36 -5.22
C GLN A 132 14.03 -31.58 -4.13
N PHE A 133 13.05 -30.68 -4.02
CA PHE A 133 11.97 -30.77 -3.04
C PHE A 133 11.08 -31.99 -3.31
N ALA A 134 10.84 -32.32 -4.58
CA ALA A 134 10.06 -33.50 -4.93
C ALA A 134 10.68 -34.81 -4.42
N ARG A 135 12.01 -34.83 -4.20
CA ARG A 135 12.75 -35.97 -3.62
C ARG A 135 13.02 -35.84 -2.12
N GLU A 136 12.82 -34.68 -1.51
CA GLU A 136 13.24 -34.41 -0.12
C GLU A 136 12.52 -35.28 0.92
N ALA A 137 11.24 -35.57 0.69
CA ALA A 137 10.49 -36.48 1.57
C ALA A 137 10.95 -37.94 1.46
N ILE A 138 11.48 -38.34 0.29
CA ILE A 138 11.93 -39.72 -0.03
C ILE A 138 13.39 -39.91 0.40
N THR A 139 14.23 -38.96 0.04
CA THR A 139 15.67 -38.95 0.26
C THR A 139 16.00 -37.67 1.02
N PRO A 140 16.02 -37.73 2.36
CA PRO A 140 16.26 -36.54 3.18
C PRO A 140 17.56 -35.83 2.79
N ASN A 141 17.55 -34.50 2.83
CA ASN A 141 18.67 -33.62 2.49
C ASN A 141 19.01 -33.53 0.98
N THR A 142 18.03 -33.72 0.09
CA THR A 142 18.16 -33.30 -1.32
C THR A 142 18.01 -31.79 -1.52
N CYS A 143 17.29 -31.11 -0.62
CA CYS A 143 17.28 -29.66 -0.49
C CYS A 143 18.55 -29.16 0.22
N PRO A 144 19.15 -28.04 -0.22
CA PRO A 144 20.22 -27.39 0.54
C PRO A 144 19.73 -27.02 1.94
N GLY A 145 20.51 -27.33 2.99
CA GLY A 145 20.16 -26.96 4.37
C GLY A 145 19.96 -25.43 4.56
N THR A 146 20.61 -24.63 3.72
CA THR A 146 20.47 -23.17 3.65
C THR A 146 19.17 -22.65 3.07
N SER A 147 18.38 -23.53 2.46
CA SER A 147 17.03 -23.23 2.01
C SER A 147 15.97 -23.53 3.05
N GLN A 148 16.31 -24.14 4.19
CA GLN A 148 15.36 -24.43 5.26
C GLN A 148 15.02 -23.14 6.02
N VAL A 149 13.72 -22.91 6.22
CA VAL A 149 13.14 -21.70 6.83
C VAL A 149 12.25 -21.98 8.02
N GLY A 150 12.12 -23.26 8.40
CA GLY A 150 11.23 -23.65 9.47
C GLY A 150 11.10 -25.16 9.66
N THR A 151 10.21 -25.52 10.57
CA THR A 151 9.83 -26.89 10.91
C THR A 151 8.31 -27.04 10.87
N ALA A 152 7.85 -28.24 10.56
CA ALA A 152 6.42 -28.57 10.53
C ALA A 152 6.12 -29.82 11.36
N LEU A 153 4.89 -29.92 11.86
CA LEU A 153 4.33 -31.14 12.43
C LEU A 153 2.89 -31.29 11.95
N ALA A 154 2.54 -32.46 11.43
CA ALA A 154 1.15 -32.83 11.18
C ALA A 154 0.74 -33.97 12.12
N GLN A 155 -0.49 -33.87 12.66
CA GLN A 155 -1.19 -34.97 13.31
C GLN A 155 -2.29 -35.46 12.38
N LEU A 156 -2.23 -36.74 12.08
CA LEU A 156 -3.11 -37.41 11.13
C LEU A 156 -3.88 -38.50 11.88
N GLN A 157 -5.14 -38.69 11.54
CA GLN A 157 -5.93 -39.81 11.99
C GLN A 157 -6.02 -40.83 10.84
N ALA A 158 -5.69 -42.09 11.12
CA ALA A 158 -5.77 -43.18 10.16
C ALA A 158 -6.63 -44.33 10.73
N PRO A 159 -7.26 -45.16 9.88
CA PRO A 159 -7.84 -46.42 10.30
C PRO A 159 -6.83 -47.28 11.08
N ASN A 160 -7.26 -47.92 12.17
CA ASN A 160 -6.45 -48.81 12.99
C ASN A 160 -6.95 -50.26 12.90
N ALA A 161 -6.03 -51.22 12.87
CA ALA A 161 -6.37 -52.63 12.88
C ALA A 161 -6.68 -53.11 14.33
N PRO A 162 -7.53 -54.13 14.53
CA PRO A 162 -8.15 -55.01 13.52
C PRO A 162 -9.47 -54.47 12.94
N ASN A 163 -10.05 -53.41 13.50
CA ASN A 163 -11.34 -52.87 13.07
C ASN A 163 -11.21 -51.46 12.45
N PRO A 164 -10.70 -51.35 11.21
CA PRO A 164 -10.39 -50.06 10.58
C PRO A 164 -11.62 -49.16 10.33
N ALA A 165 -12.83 -49.72 10.39
CA ALA A 165 -14.08 -48.97 10.25
C ALA A 165 -14.45 -48.18 11.52
N VAL A 166 -13.92 -48.56 12.68
CA VAL A 166 -14.30 -47.99 13.99
C VAL A 166 -13.07 -47.46 14.74
N ASP A 167 -11.98 -48.23 14.72
CA ASP A 167 -10.77 -47.88 15.45
C ASP A 167 -9.94 -46.89 14.64
N ARG A 168 -9.51 -45.83 15.31
CA ARG A 168 -8.69 -44.78 14.73
C ARG A 168 -7.38 -44.67 15.50
N GLN A 169 -6.26 -44.54 14.79
CA GLN A 169 -4.94 -44.26 15.36
C GLN A 169 -4.51 -42.84 14.99
N THR A 170 -3.82 -42.16 15.90
CA THR A 170 -3.21 -40.85 15.65
C THR A 170 -1.74 -41.05 15.27
N LEU A 171 -1.36 -40.55 14.10
CA LEU A 171 -0.01 -40.55 13.58
C LEU A 171 0.59 -39.14 13.70
N GLN A 172 1.87 -39.05 14.03
CA GLN A 172 2.64 -37.80 14.02
C GLN A 172 3.66 -37.82 12.89
N ALA A 173 3.62 -36.79 12.05
CA ALA A 173 4.51 -36.61 10.91
C ALA A 173 5.30 -35.31 11.10
N PRO A 174 6.49 -35.35 11.73
CA PRO A 174 7.39 -34.20 11.80
C PRO A 174 7.92 -33.85 10.41
N GLY A 175 8.36 -32.61 10.19
CA GLY A 175 8.80 -32.16 8.88
C GLY A 175 9.61 -30.87 8.89
N ARG A 176 10.05 -30.48 7.70
CA ARG A 176 10.86 -29.28 7.45
C ARG A 176 10.20 -28.40 6.40
N ILE A 177 10.43 -27.09 6.52
CA ILE A 177 9.91 -26.08 5.59
C ILE A 177 11.08 -25.50 4.81
N TYR A 178 10.99 -25.50 3.48
CA TYR A 178 12.03 -25.02 2.58
C TYR A 178 11.53 -23.88 1.69
N ALA A 179 12.35 -22.86 1.46
CA ALA A 179 12.11 -21.87 0.43
C ALA A 179 12.44 -22.48 -0.95
N LEU A 180 11.49 -22.41 -1.89
CA LEU A 180 11.63 -23.06 -3.19
C LEU A 180 11.98 -22.06 -4.30
N THR A 181 12.70 -22.52 -5.32
CA THR A 181 12.86 -21.76 -6.56
C THR A 181 11.50 -21.54 -7.21
N THR A 182 11.19 -20.29 -7.54
CA THR A 182 9.92 -19.91 -8.18
C THR A 182 10.17 -19.64 -9.66
N PRO A 183 9.32 -20.13 -10.58
CA PRO A 183 9.37 -19.70 -11.97
C PRO A 183 9.19 -18.18 -12.08
N ASP A 184 9.87 -17.54 -13.04
CA ASP A 184 9.84 -16.09 -13.22
C ASP A 184 8.41 -15.52 -13.25
N GLY A 185 8.18 -14.47 -12.46
CA GLY A 185 6.90 -13.75 -12.44
C GLY A 185 5.75 -14.42 -11.67
N LYS A 186 6.00 -15.49 -10.89
CA LYS A 186 4.98 -16.16 -10.06
C LYS A 186 5.15 -15.88 -8.57
N ALA A 187 4.08 -16.13 -7.80
CA ALA A 187 4.07 -16.05 -6.33
C ALA A 187 5.13 -16.97 -5.72
N ALA A 188 5.63 -16.60 -4.54
CA ALA A 188 6.64 -17.39 -3.86
C ALA A 188 6.11 -18.74 -3.39
N LEU A 189 7.01 -19.72 -3.33
CA LEU A 189 6.68 -21.09 -2.93
C LEU A 189 7.53 -21.49 -1.73
N LEU A 190 6.86 -22.00 -0.69
CA LEU A 190 7.50 -22.79 0.37
C LEU A 190 7.08 -24.24 0.20
N GLY A 191 7.99 -25.17 0.42
CA GLY A 191 7.72 -26.59 0.42
C GLY A 191 7.74 -27.14 1.84
N VAL A 192 6.70 -27.84 2.25
CA VAL A 192 6.69 -28.60 3.51
C VAL A 192 6.93 -30.07 3.21
N ALA A 193 8.08 -30.60 3.65
CA ALA A 193 8.41 -32.02 3.54
C ALA A 193 8.20 -32.67 4.91
N LEU A 194 7.16 -33.51 5.02
CA LEU A 194 6.95 -34.35 6.19
C LEU A 194 7.84 -35.59 6.07
N ILE A 195 8.66 -35.82 7.09
CA ILE A 195 9.56 -36.96 7.17
C ILE A 195 8.93 -38.05 8.04
N SER A 196 9.19 -39.32 7.70
CA SER A 196 8.75 -40.43 8.54
C SER A 196 9.53 -40.41 9.87
N SER A 197 8.81 -40.56 10.97
CA SER A 197 9.44 -40.82 12.26
C SER A 197 10.07 -42.21 12.23
N ALA A 198 11.32 -42.30 12.70
CA ALA A 198 11.96 -43.59 12.93
C ALA A 198 11.09 -44.45 13.90
N PRO A 199 11.05 -45.79 13.71
CA PRO A 199 10.21 -46.67 14.52
C PRO A 199 10.54 -46.51 16.01
N THR A 200 9.51 -46.37 16.85
CA THR A 200 9.67 -46.46 18.30
C THR A 200 9.59 -47.93 18.75
N PRO A 201 10.31 -48.35 19.81
CA PRO A 201 10.31 -49.75 20.25
C PRO A 201 8.95 -50.27 20.77
N LEU A 202 7.98 -49.39 20.99
CA LEU A 202 6.71 -49.70 21.68
C LEU A 202 5.46 -49.63 20.77
N ALA A 203 5.62 -49.26 19.50
CA ALA A 203 4.54 -49.33 18.51
C ALA A 203 5.13 -49.69 17.15
N PRO A 204 4.78 -50.84 16.56
CA PRO A 204 5.14 -51.14 15.17
C PRO A 204 4.26 -50.28 14.26
N SER A 205 4.53 -48.97 14.20
CA SER A 205 3.82 -48.06 13.33
C SER A 205 4.37 -48.20 11.91
N THR A 206 3.47 -48.52 10.98
CA THR A 206 3.69 -48.28 9.55
C THR A 206 4.28 -46.88 9.36
N PRO A 207 5.45 -46.74 8.71
CA PRO A 207 6.01 -45.42 8.41
C PRO A 207 4.97 -44.62 7.62
N VAL A 208 4.77 -43.36 7.99
CA VAL A 208 3.99 -42.44 7.17
C VAL A 208 4.80 -42.26 5.89
N THR A 209 4.44 -42.97 4.82
CA THR A 209 5.09 -42.76 3.52
C THR A 209 4.66 -41.38 3.04
N GLU A 210 5.54 -40.43 3.26
CA GLU A 210 5.82 -39.24 2.46
C GLU A 210 4.61 -38.37 2.14
N SER A 211 4.59 -37.17 2.72
CA SER A 211 3.61 -36.14 2.38
C SER A 211 4.34 -34.82 2.17
N LYS A 212 4.10 -34.23 1.00
CA LYS A 212 4.59 -32.90 0.63
C LYS A 212 3.41 -32.03 0.24
N PHE A 213 3.47 -30.77 0.62
CA PHE A 213 2.52 -29.77 0.17
C PHE A 213 3.25 -28.45 -0.08
N LEU A 214 2.76 -27.72 -1.08
CA LEU A 214 3.27 -26.41 -1.43
C LEU A 214 2.46 -25.33 -0.73
N ILE A 215 3.15 -24.34 -0.19
CA ILE A 215 2.53 -23.11 0.32
C ILE A 215 2.84 -22.01 -0.68
N THR A 216 1.80 -21.49 -1.32
CA THR A 216 1.88 -20.27 -2.11
C THR A 216 1.83 -19.07 -1.17
N VAL A 217 2.89 -18.26 -1.20
CA VAL A 217 3.01 -17.04 -0.40
C VAL A 217 2.73 -15.86 -1.31
N SER A 218 1.69 -15.09 -0.99
CA SER A 218 1.35 -13.88 -1.74
C SER A 218 0.93 -12.74 -0.83
N GLN A 219 1.15 -11.51 -1.30
CA GLN A 219 0.45 -10.33 -0.81
C GLN A 219 -0.49 -9.94 -1.94
N LEU A 220 -1.81 -9.96 -1.76
CA LEU A 220 -2.78 -9.84 -2.87
C LEU A 220 -2.84 -8.43 -3.51
N GLY A 221 -1.84 -7.57 -3.29
CA GLY A 221 -1.93 -6.15 -3.63
C GLY A 221 -2.84 -5.35 -2.71
N ASP A 222 -3.57 -5.99 -1.79
CA ASP A 222 -4.43 -5.32 -0.82
C ASP A 222 -3.60 -4.90 0.41
N PRO A 223 -3.49 -3.59 0.73
CA PRO A 223 -2.72 -3.09 1.86
C PRO A 223 -3.29 -3.54 3.21
N LYS A 224 -4.52 -4.05 3.24
CA LYS A 224 -5.19 -4.56 4.45
C LYS A 224 -4.94 -6.04 4.70
N VAL A 225 -4.27 -6.71 3.77
CA VAL A 225 -3.96 -8.13 3.85
C VAL A 225 -2.45 -8.28 3.98
N GLY A 226 -1.98 -8.94 5.05
CA GLY A 226 -0.57 -9.32 5.18
C GLY A 226 -0.20 -10.47 4.25
N LEU A 227 0.80 -11.27 4.65
CA LEU A 227 1.15 -12.47 3.91
C LEU A 227 -0.02 -13.46 3.93
N GLN A 228 -0.41 -13.92 2.74
CA GLN A 228 -1.29 -15.05 2.56
C GLN A 228 -0.49 -16.30 2.23
N ASN A 229 -0.76 -17.36 2.99
CA ASN A 229 -0.18 -18.68 2.80
C ASN A 229 -1.32 -19.62 2.43
N GLN A 230 -1.33 -20.08 1.18
CA GLN A 230 -2.31 -21.06 0.73
C GLN A 230 -1.62 -22.38 0.44
N THR A 231 -2.10 -23.46 1.04
CA THR A 231 -1.63 -24.81 0.68
C THR A 231 -2.21 -25.23 -0.66
N ASP A 232 -1.49 -26.07 -1.39
CA ASP A 232 -2.08 -26.88 -2.45
C ASP A 232 -3.07 -27.91 -1.89
N THR A 233 -3.59 -28.76 -2.77
CA THR A 233 -4.42 -29.88 -2.37
C THR A 233 -3.61 -30.83 -1.49
N LEU A 234 -4.02 -30.93 -0.23
CA LEU A 234 -3.41 -31.81 0.77
C LEU A 234 -3.67 -33.29 0.40
N ALA A 235 -3.02 -34.23 1.08
CA ALA A 235 -3.18 -35.64 0.78
C ALA A 235 -4.37 -36.25 1.51
N LYS A 236 -5.19 -37.05 0.81
CA LYS A 236 -6.24 -37.91 1.41
C LYS A 236 -5.71 -39.27 1.87
N VAL A 237 -4.53 -39.66 1.41
CA VAL A 237 -3.95 -40.99 1.66
C VAL A 237 -2.46 -40.89 1.94
N ILE A 238 -1.94 -41.81 2.75
CA ILE A 238 -0.51 -42.07 2.96
C ILE A 238 -0.15 -43.43 2.35
N GLY A 239 1.10 -43.57 1.88
CA GLY A 239 1.55 -44.81 1.25
C GLY A 239 0.71 -45.25 0.05
N GLY A 240 0.08 -44.29 -0.63
CA GLY A 240 -0.72 -44.51 -1.85
C GLY A 240 -2.06 -45.23 -1.64
N SER A 241 -2.43 -45.61 -0.42
CA SER A 241 -3.62 -46.44 -0.20
C SER A 241 -4.29 -46.30 1.17
N THR A 242 -3.58 -45.83 2.20
CA THR A 242 -4.15 -45.72 3.55
C THR A 242 -4.85 -44.38 3.71
N PRO A 243 -6.18 -44.32 3.89
CA PRO A 243 -6.88 -43.05 4.08
C PRO A 243 -6.45 -42.35 5.37
N ILE A 244 -6.35 -41.03 5.31
CA ILE A 244 -6.02 -40.18 6.46
C ILE A 244 -7.00 -39.02 6.59
N ALA A 245 -7.17 -38.53 7.81
CA ALA A 245 -7.80 -37.26 8.11
C ALA A 245 -6.82 -36.34 8.85
N ILE A 246 -6.74 -35.07 8.48
CA ILE A 246 -5.86 -34.11 9.13
C ILE A 246 -6.53 -33.61 10.40
N GLN A 247 -5.97 -33.98 11.55
CA GLN A 247 -6.46 -33.55 12.85
C GLN A 247 -5.89 -32.18 13.23
N ALA A 248 -4.59 -31.97 12.96
CA ALA A 248 -3.94 -30.76 13.36
C ALA A 248 -2.62 -30.54 12.60
N THR A 249 -2.25 -29.28 12.41
CA THR A 249 -1.00 -28.88 11.76
C THR A 249 -0.33 -27.81 12.60
N SER A 250 0.98 -27.87 12.68
CA SER A 250 1.83 -26.80 13.23
C SER A 250 2.95 -26.48 12.26
N LEU A 251 3.09 -25.21 11.91
CA LEU A 251 4.15 -24.66 11.09
C LEU A 251 4.89 -23.63 11.93
N ARG A 252 6.20 -23.81 12.07
CA ARG A 252 7.09 -22.86 12.74
C ARG A 252 8.04 -22.28 11.72
N PHE A 253 7.92 -20.99 11.45
CA PHE A 253 8.85 -20.24 10.62
C PHE A 253 9.94 -19.62 11.50
N TRP A 254 11.17 -19.68 11.05
CA TRP A 254 12.29 -19.10 11.77
C TRP A 254 12.44 -17.61 11.48
N GLY A 255 12.74 -16.83 12.51
CA GLY A 255 12.84 -15.38 12.42
C GLY A 255 14.19 -14.90 11.92
N SER A 256 15.23 -15.10 12.73
CA SER A 256 16.57 -14.56 12.49
C SER A 256 17.64 -15.64 12.38
N ALA A 257 18.57 -15.48 11.45
CA ALA A 257 19.69 -16.42 11.31
C ALA A 257 20.58 -16.48 12.56
N ALA A 258 20.70 -15.36 13.28
CA ALA A 258 21.46 -15.28 14.53
C ALA A 258 20.85 -16.13 15.66
N ALA A 259 19.52 -16.29 15.68
CA ALA A 259 18.83 -17.07 16.70
C ALA A 259 18.76 -18.57 16.39
N HIS A 260 19.11 -18.97 15.15
CA HIS A 260 19.18 -20.37 14.72
C HIS A 260 20.61 -20.70 14.23
N PRO A 261 21.63 -20.61 15.11
CA PRO A 261 23.00 -20.98 14.78
C PRO A 261 23.11 -22.50 14.56
N HIS A 262 24.18 -22.90 13.88
CA HIS A 262 24.44 -24.26 13.39
C HIS A 262 24.00 -25.38 14.32
N VAL A 263 23.27 -26.34 13.75
CA VAL A 263 22.94 -27.57 14.43
C VAL A 263 23.07 -28.78 13.50
N THR A 264 23.73 -29.82 14.01
CA THR A 264 24.02 -31.07 13.28
C THR A 264 22.75 -31.89 13.15
N ASN A 265 22.32 -32.17 11.92
CA ASN A 265 21.17 -33.03 11.66
C ASN A 265 21.39 -34.44 12.27
N PRO A 266 20.57 -34.89 13.26
CA PRO A 266 20.72 -36.19 13.90
C PRO A 266 20.39 -37.36 12.95
N PHE A 267 19.72 -37.09 11.83
CA PHE A 267 19.43 -38.08 10.78
C PHE A 267 20.45 -38.03 9.63
N ALA A 268 21.35 -37.04 9.58
CA ALA A 268 22.44 -36.94 8.60
C ALA A 268 23.57 -36.02 9.12
N PRO A 269 24.54 -36.55 9.89
CA PRO A 269 25.53 -35.74 10.62
C PRO A 269 26.50 -34.95 9.73
N THR A 270 26.44 -35.10 8.40
CA THR A 270 27.38 -34.49 7.45
C THR A 270 26.88 -33.20 6.76
N ALA A 271 25.63 -32.77 6.98
CA ALA A 271 25.09 -31.57 6.36
C ALA A 271 24.49 -30.60 7.40
N PRO A 272 25.15 -29.47 7.71
CA PRO A 272 24.61 -28.46 8.62
C PRO A 272 23.36 -27.81 8.02
N VAL A 273 22.32 -27.62 8.83
CA VAL A 273 21.21 -26.71 8.50
C VAL A 273 21.62 -25.31 8.97
N THR A 274 21.73 -24.35 8.08
CA THR A 274 22.12 -22.97 8.41
C THR A 274 21.14 -22.03 7.77
N MET A 275 20.42 -21.21 8.51
CA MET A 275 19.61 -20.16 7.86
C MET A 275 20.51 -19.23 7.05
N ALA A 276 20.22 -19.05 5.75
CA ALA A 276 21.03 -18.20 4.89
C ALA A 276 20.93 -16.70 5.27
N SER A 277 19.75 -16.28 5.72
CA SER A 277 19.44 -14.91 6.16
C SER A 277 18.26 -14.94 7.13
N ASN A 278 17.90 -13.78 7.70
CA ASN A 278 16.64 -13.65 8.43
C ASN A 278 15.48 -14.03 7.51
N PHE A 279 14.46 -14.73 8.02
CA PHE A 279 13.35 -15.19 7.20
C PHE A 279 12.02 -14.53 7.56
N PHE A 280 11.61 -14.43 8.83
CA PHE A 280 10.31 -13.85 9.18
C PHE A 280 10.41 -12.57 10.03
N ARG A 281 9.67 -11.52 9.66
CA ARG A 281 9.55 -10.23 10.38
C ARG A 281 8.08 -9.90 10.62
N VAL A 282 7.77 -9.43 11.82
CA VAL A 282 6.46 -8.85 12.17
C VAL A 282 6.41 -7.35 11.85
N GLY A 283 5.21 -6.80 11.70
CA GLY A 283 5.00 -5.37 11.56
C GLY A 283 5.52 -4.56 12.77
N SER A 284 5.45 -3.24 12.67
CA SER A 284 5.96 -2.30 13.67
C SER A 284 4.86 -1.54 14.43
N THR A 285 3.58 -1.79 14.13
CA THR A 285 2.46 -1.13 14.81
C THR A 285 2.03 -1.87 16.08
N CYS A 286 1.94 -1.14 17.21
CA CYS A 286 1.30 -1.61 18.45
C CYS A 286 -0.09 -1.00 18.65
N VAL A 287 -0.58 -0.21 17.68
CA VAL A 287 -1.84 0.55 17.81
C VAL A 287 -3.04 -0.40 17.85
N THR A 288 -2.98 -1.47 17.06
CA THR A 288 -4.02 -2.51 17.01
C THR A 288 -3.45 -3.88 17.27
N ASP A 289 -4.28 -4.74 17.86
CA ASP A 289 -3.99 -6.17 17.96
C ASP A 289 -3.75 -6.75 16.57
N GLN A 290 -2.68 -7.53 16.43
CA GLN A 290 -2.32 -8.20 15.21
C GLN A 290 -3.24 -9.41 15.04
N THR A 291 -4.03 -9.43 13.97
CA THR A 291 -5.01 -10.49 13.71
C THR A 291 -4.56 -11.38 12.57
N ALA A 292 -4.49 -12.68 12.82
CA ALA A 292 -4.33 -13.70 11.79
C ALA A 292 -5.65 -14.46 11.62
N SER A 293 -5.91 -14.94 10.40
CA SER A 293 -7.06 -15.81 10.10
C SER A 293 -6.59 -17.13 9.46
N LEU A 294 -7.38 -18.17 9.66
CA LEU A 294 -7.27 -19.46 8.99
C LEU A 294 -8.63 -19.79 8.39
N THR A 295 -8.66 -20.10 7.11
CA THR A 295 -9.80 -20.73 6.43
C THR A 295 -9.42 -22.15 6.03
N ILE A 296 -10.21 -23.13 6.46
CA ILE A 296 -10.12 -24.53 6.06
C ILE A 296 -11.15 -24.76 4.96
N ASN A 297 -10.70 -25.22 3.79
CA ASN A 297 -11.57 -25.63 2.70
C ASN A 297 -11.63 -27.17 2.65
N PRO A 298 -12.82 -27.77 2.78
CA PRO A 298 -12.98 -29.22 2.68
C PRO A 298 -12.94 -29.69 1.22
N TYR A 299 -12.80 -31.00 1.03
CA TYR A 299 -13.08 -31.62 -0.27
C TYR A 299 -14.56 -31.56 -0.63
N THR A 300 -14.85 -31.37 -1.91
CA THR A 300 -16.22 -31.26 -2.44
C THR A 300 -16.57 -32.37 -3.44
N ASP A 301 -15.75 -33.43 -3.52
CA ASP A 301 -15.84 -34.48 -4.53
C ASP A 301 -16.78 -35.64 -4.17
N THR A 302 -17.44 -35.60 -3.01
CA THR A 302 -18.44 -36.61 -2.65
C THR A 302 -19.71 -36.43 -3.50
N ALA A 303 -19.83 -37.23 -4.56
CA ALA A 303 -20.97 -37.24 -5.46
C ALA A 303 -22.26 -37.64 -4.69
N GLY A 304 -23.11 -36.66 -4.38
CA GLY A 304 -24.49 -36.91 -3.92
C GLY A 304 -24.97 -36.16 -2.67
N THR A 305 -24.18 -35.24 -2.08
CA THR A 305 -24.59 -34.53 -0.86
C THR A 305 -24.22 -33.05 -0.95
N ALA A 306 -24.99 -32.16 -0.29
CA ALA A 306 -24.63 -30.74 -0.21
C ALA A 306 -23.22 -30.63 0.41
N GLY A 307 -22.26 -30.06 -0.33
CA GLY A 307 -20.85 -30.08 0.06
C GLY A 307 -20.57 -29.30 1.35
N SER A 308 -19.66 -29.84 2.17
CA SER A 308 -19.14 -29.20 3.38
C SER A 308 -18.61 -27.80 3.05
N LYS A 309 -18.84 -26.82 3.93
CA LYS A 309 -18.49 -25.41 3.65
C LYS A 309 -17.13 -25.04 4.25
N PRO A 310 -16.48 -24.00 3.71
CA PRO A 310 -15.29 -23.44 4.34
C PRO A 310 -15.55 -22.97 5.77
N THR A 311 -14.66 -23.32 6.71
CA THR A 311 -14.70 -22.85 8.10
C THR A 311 -13.56 -21.86 8.33
N THR A 312 -13.82 -20.76 9.06
CA THR A 312 -12.82 -19.73 9.36
C THR A 312 -12.66 -19.51 10.86
N ALA A 313 -11.41 -19.36 11.31
CA ALA A 313 -11.06 -18.98 12.68
C ALA A 313 -10.04 -17.83 12.68
N THR A 314 -9.99 -17.08 13.78
CA THR A 314 -9.05 -15.97 13.96
C THR A 314 -8.32 -16.07 15.29
N THR A 315 -7.15 -15.45 15.36
CA THR A 315 -6.34 -15.32 16.57
C THR A 315 -5.68 -13.95 16.57
N THR A 316 -5.51 -13.39 17.76
CA THR A 316 -4.86 -12.09 17.93
C THR A 316 -3.63 -12.19 18.83
N TYR A 317 -2.67 -11.30 18.60
CA TYR A 317 -1.52 -11.09 19.48
C TYR A 317 -1.13 -9.61 19.52
N LYS A 318 -0.36 -9.22 20.54
CA LYS A 318 0.14 -7.86 20.68
C LYS A 318 1.64 -7.80 20.42
N LEU A 319 2.06 -6.71 19.80
CA LEU A 319 3.47 -6.35 19.68
C LEU A 319 3.88 -5.46 20.87
N THR A 320 5.17 -5.45 21.16
CA THR A 320 5.80 -4.62 22.19
C THR A 320 7.00 -3.88 21.61
N GLY A 321 7.54 -2.91 22.35
CA GLY A 321 8.75 -2.18 21.94
C GLY A 321 8.53 -1.11 20.86
N CYS A 322 7.28 -0.82 20.48
CA CYS A 322 6.98 0.19 19.47
C CYS A 322 7.50 1.59 19.84
N ASP A 323 7.43 1.98 21.11
CA ASP A 323 7.92 3.28 21.59
C ASP A 323 9.42 3.46 21.37
N GLY A 324 10.18 2.34 21.35
CA GLY A 324 11.62 2.30 21.13
C GLY A 324 12.03 2.51 19.67
N LEU A 325 11.11 2.39 18.71
CA LEU A 325 11.41 2.60 17.29
C LEU A 325 11.52 4.09 16.99
N ALA A 326 12.72 4.55 16.64
CA ALA A 326 12.96 5.93 16.25
C ALA A 326 12.25 6.24 14.92
N PHE A 327 11.80 7.48 14.75
CA PHE A 327 11.21 7.94 13.50
C PHE A 327 11.68 9.36 13.20
N ALA A 328 12.61 9.47 12.26
CA ALA A 328 13.21 10.73 11.83
C ALA A 328 13.20 10.80 10.29
N PRO A 329 12.01 10.89 9.65
CA PRO A 329 11.93 10.90 8.21
C PRO A 329 12.52 12.18 7.61
N THR A 330 12.73 12.17 6.30
CA THR A 330 13.05 13.36 5.50
C THR A 330 11.99 13.55 4.43
N PHE A 331 11.82 14.79 3.99
CA PHE A 331 10.86 15.15 2.95
C PHE A 331 11.48 16.18 2.01
N SER A 332 11.25 16.01 0.71
CA SER A 332 11.50 17.04 -0.29
C SER A 332 10.47 16.96 -1.40
N ALA A 333 10.05 18.11 -1.92
CA ALA A 333 9.18 18.20 -3.09
C ALA A 333 9.59 19.37 -3.97
N GLY A 334 9.34 19.26 -5.28
CA GLY A 334 9.68 20.29 -6.24
C GLY A 334 8.99 20.13 -7.59
N LEU A 335 8.92 21.23 -8.35
CA LEU A 335 8.33 21.23 -9.69
C LEU A 335 9.40 21.36 -10.76
N SER A 336 9.12 20.78 -11.92
CA SER A 336 9.90 20.93 -13.14
C SER A 336 8.99 20.99 -14.39
N GLY A 337 9.56 21.28 -15.55
CA GLY A 337 8.80 21.37 -16.80
C GLY A 337 7.99 22.66 -16.95
N GLU A 338 6.71 22.57 -17.29
CA GLU A 338 5.83 23.71 -17.62
C GLU A 338 5.35 24.46 -16.37
N THR A 339 6.26 25.15 -15.67
CA THR A 339 5.96 25.94 -14.46
C THR A 339 5.45 27.35 -14.75
N THR A 340 5.15 27.68 -16.01
CA THR A 340 4.58 28.97 -16.41
C THR A 340 3.09 29.05 -16.07
N PRO A 341 2.50 30.26 -15.98
CA PRO A 341 1.07 30.42 -15.74
C PRO A 341 0.21 29.57 -16.69
N GLY A 342 -0.72 28.79 -16.13
CA GLY A 342 -1.59 27.88 -16.89
C GLY A 342 -0.92 26.60 -17.41
N GLY A 343 0.39 26.46 -17.25
CA GLY A 343 1.15 25.28 -17.64
C GLY A 343 0.96 24.10 -16.68
N HIS A 344 1.35 22.92 -17.15
CA HIS A 344 1.17 21.65 -16.44
C HIS A 344 2.52 21.12 -15.94
N PRO A 345 2.98 21.49 -14.74
CA PRO A 345 4.31 21.09 -14.27
C PRO A 345 4.35 19.62 -13.86
N GLN A 346 5.53 19.03 -13.94
CA GLN A 346 5.85 17.78 -13.27
C GLN A 346 6.07 18.07 -11.77
N LEU A 347 5.59 17.20 -10.90
CA LEU A 347 5.85 17.24 -9.46
C LEU A 347 6.65 16.02 -9.03
N ASP A 348 7.78 16.25 -8.37
CA ASP A 348 8.60 15.22 -7.75
C ASP A 348 8.49 15.34 -6.24
N VAL A 349 8.21 14.23 -5.56
CA VAL A 349 8.11 14.11 -4.11
C VAL A 349 8.99 12.96 -3.65
N LYS A 350 9.76 13.18 -2.58
CA LYS A 350 10.61 12.18 -1.97
C LYS A 350 10.44 12.17 -0.46
N ILE A 351 10.23 10.97 0.06
CA ILE A 351 10.18 10.69 1.50
C ILE A 351 11.29 9.71 1.83
N GLY A 352 12.13 10.05 2.81
CA GLY A 352 13.13 9.17 3.38
C GLY A 352 12.72 8.72 4.77
N VAL A 353 12.97 7.46 5.13
CA VAL A 353 12.83 6.93 6.49
C VAL A 353 14.14 6.21 6.85
N PRO A 354 14.82 6.56 7.96
CA PRO A 354 16.06 5.91 8.36
C PRO A 354 15.90 4.39 8.55
N ALA A 355 16.94 3.63 8.22
CA ALA A 355 16.99 2.20 8.51
C ALA A 355 16.99 1.95 10.02
N GLY A 356 16.41 0.83 10.45
CA GLY A 356 16.25 0.49 11.87
C GLY A 356 15.22 1.34 12.63
N GLY A 357 14.61 2.34 11.98
CA GLY A 357 13.49 3.10 12.49
C GLY A 357 12.14 2.46 12.19
N ASP A 358 11.09 3.07 12.77
CA ASP A 358 9.70 2.66 12.59
C ASP A 358 9.25 2.70 11.13
N ASP A 359 8.25 1.90 10.76
CA ASP A 359 7.74 1.87 9.39
C ASP A 359 6.79 3.06 9.14
N LEU A 360 6.61 3.43 7.87
CA LEU A 360 5.73 4.53 7.46
C LEU A 360 4.25 4.16 7.71
N GLY A 361 3.51 5.02 8.42
CA GLY A 361 2.10 4.82 8.77
C GLY A 361 1.11 5.69 8.02
N GLY A 362 1.55 6.89 7.61
CA GLY A 362 0.70 7.80 6.85
C GLY A 362 1.46 9.01 6.35
N THR A 363 0.89 9.67 5.34
CA THR A 363 1.44 10.90 4.78
C THR A 363 0.31 11.86 4.44
N THR A 364 0.48 13.10 4.85
CA THR A 364 -0.34 14.23 4.40
C THR A 364 0.57 15.19 3.69
N ILE A 365 0.31 15.47 2.43
CA ILE A 365 1.09 16.43 1.62
C ILE A 365 0.14 17.52 1.15
N THR A 366 0.48 18.77 1.48
CA THR A 366 -0.24 19.95 1.01
C THR A 366 0.63 20.69 0.00
N LEU A 367 0.08 20.87 -1.20
CA LEU A 367 0.76 21.60 -2.26
C LEU A 367 0.72 23.11 -1.99
N PRO A 368 1.70 23.86 -2.53
CA PRO A 368 1.73 25.31 -2.46
C PRO A 368 0.49 25.94 -3.09
N SER A 369 0.11 27.12 -2.59
CA SER A 369 -0.92 27.93 -3.25
C SER A 369 -0.53 28.28 -4.69
N GLY A 370 -1.49 28.19 -5.61
CA GLY A 370 -1.26 28.43 -7.03
C GLY A 370 -1.04 27.17 -7.86
N LEU A 371 -1.01 25.99 -7.22
CA LEU A 371 -1.18 24.70 -7.88
C LEU A 371 -2.59 24.17 -7.60
N ALA A 372 -3.28 23.76 -8.67
CA ALA A 372 -4.58 23.13 -8.60
C ALA A 372 -4.63 21.89 -9.49
N THR A 373 -5.58 21.00 -9.22
CA THR A 373 -5.88 19.89 -10.12
C THR A 373 -6.57 20.41 -11.38
N ASP A 374 -6.11 20.00 -12.56
CA ASP A 374 -6.78 20.25 -13.83
C ASP A 374 -8.04 19.37 -13.93
N LEU A 375 -9.20 19.95 -13.60
CA LEU A 375 -10.49 19.26 -13.60
C LEU A 375 -10.95 18.85 -15.00
N THR A 376 -10.31 19.29 -16.08
CA THR A 376 -10.64 18.80 -17.44
C THR A 376 -10.05 17.41 -17.68
N ARG A 377 -9.01 17.03 -16.91
CA ARG A 377 -8.24 15.79 -17.08
C ARG A 377 -8.62 14.70 -16.08
N ILE A 378 -9.55 14.95 -15.17
CA ILE A 378 -9.96 13.99 -14.14
C ILE A 378 -10.91 12.89 -14.64
N GLN A 379 -11.43 13.02 -15.86
CA GLN A 379 -12.43 12.08 -16.40
C GLN A 379 -11.86 10.67 -16.65
N THR A 380 -10.53 10.52 -16.65
CA THR A 380 -9.86 9.22 -16.81
C THR A 380 -9.56 8.52 -15.48
N ALA A 381 -10.05 9.05 -14.35
CA ALA A 381 -9.84 8.44 -13.05
C ALA A 381 -10.37 7.00 -13.00
N CYS A 382 -9.53 6.09 -12.50
CA CYS A 382 -9.87 4.68 -12.33
C CYS A 382 -10.87 4.50 -11.19
N PRO A 383 -12.00 3.78 -11.38
CA PRO A 383 -12.90 3.43 -10.28
C PRO A 383 -12.15 2.73 -9.14
N GLN A 384 -12.47 3.06 -7.88
CA GLN A 384 -11.78 2.52 -6.72
C GLN A 384 -11.73 0.98 -6.71
N ALA A 385 -12.84 0.32 -7.04
CA ALA A 385 -12.91 -1.15 -7.09
C ALA A 385 -11.97 -1.74 -8.17
N ASP A 386 -11.86 -1.08 -9.33
CA ASP A 386 -10.95 -1.50 -10.39
C ASP A 386 -9.49 -1.24 -10.01
N PHE A 387 -9.20 -0.14 -9.30
CA PHE A 387 -7.88 0.10 -8.73
C PHE A 387 -7.49 -1.01 -7.76
N GLN A 388 -8.34 -1.33 -6.79
CA GLN A 388 -8.09 -2.40 -5.83
C GLN A 388 -7.89 -3.77 -6.51
N ALA A 389 -8.61 -4.01 -7.61
CA ALA A 389 -8.49 -5.23 -8.41
C ALA A 389 -7.34 -5.23 -9.44
N GLY A 390 -6.57 -4.15 -9.57
CA GLY A 390 -5.48 -4.04 -10.54
C GLY A 390 -5.96 -3.98 -12.01
N ARG A 391 -7.16 -3.46 -12.26
CA ARG A 391 -7.83 -3.41 -13.57
C ARG A 391 -7.92 -2.00 -14.17
N CYS A 392 -7.11 -1.06 -13.70
CA CYS A 392 -7.12 0.31 -14.22
C CYS A 392 -6.63 0.40 -15.67
N ASN A 393 -7.26 1.29 -16.43
CA ASN A 393 -6.80 1.66 -17.78
C ASN A 393 -5.51 2.49 -17.70
N ALA A 394 -4.60 2.31 -18.65
CA ALA A 394 -3.38 3.11 -18.81
C ALA A 394 -3.64 4.64 -18.86
N ALA A 395 -4.81 5.08 -19.33
CA ALA A 395 -5.21 6.50 -19.33
C ALA A 395 -5.39 7.09 -17.92
N ALA A 396 -5.53 6.25 -16.89
CA ALA A 396 -5.58 6.67 -15.49
C ALA A 396 -4.18 6.85 -14.88
N VAL A 397 -3.11 6.44 -15.59
CA VAL A 397 -1.73 6.55 -15.11
C VAL A 397 -1.23 7.98 -15.31
N ILE A 398 -0.89 8.62 -14.19
CA ILE A 398 -0.53 10.04 -14.08
C ILE A 398 0.91 10.25 -13.60
N GLY A 399 1.68 9.17 -13.44
CA GLY A 399 3.02 9.25 -12.90
C GLY A 399 3.65 7.88 -12.61
N SER A 400 4.78 7.91 -11.90
CA SER A 400 5.51 6.73 -11.46
C SER A 400 5.94 6.86 -10.01
N ALA A 401 6.07 5.72 -9.33
CA ALA A 401 6.55 5.63 -7.97
C ALA A 401 7.69 4.62 -7.88
N LYS A 402 8.60 4.85 -6.95
CA LYS A 402 9.71 3.96 -6.64
C LYS A 402 9.88 3.90 -5.14
N ALA A 403 9.90 2.69 -4.59
CA ALA A 403 10.14 2.46 -3.18
C ALA A 403 11.39 1.61 -2.98
N THR A 404 12.27 2.03 -2.07
CA THR A 404 13.33 1.15 -1.57
C THR A 404 12.88 0.55 -0.26
N LEU A 405 12.86 -0.77 -0.18
CA LEU A 405 12.55 -1.52 1.03
C LEU A 405 13.88 -1.94 1.66
N THR A 406 14.00 -1.85 2.99
CA THR A 406 15.14 -2.45 3.71
C THR A 406 14.64 -3.33 4.83
N GLY A 407 15.08 -4.56 4.89
CA GLY A 407 14.69 -5.47 5.96
C GLY A 407 15.15 -6.85 5.59
N ILE A 408 14.21 -7.78 5.62
CA ILE A 408 14.48 -9.17 5.26
C ILE A 408 14.88 -9.32 3.79
N ASN A 409 14.35 -8.49 2.88
CA ASN A 409 14.83 -8.36 1.50
C ASN A 409 15.00 -6.89 1.11
N ALA A 410 16.23 -6.47 0.86
CA ALA A 410 16.47 -5.17 0.26
C ALA A 410 16.06 -5.24 -1.21
N ASP A 411 15.03 -4.48 -1.58
CA ASP A 411 14.52 -4.46 -2.95
C ASP A 411 14.10 -3.04 -3.33
N VAL A 412 14.10 -2.79 -4.63
CA VAL A 412 13.63 -1.57 -5.25
C VAL A 412 12.38 -1.90 -6.05
N VAL A 413 11.23 -1.55 -5.47
CA VAL A 413 9.93 -1.81 -6.09
C VAL A 413 9.52 -0.60 -6.90
N SER A 414 9.17 -0.81 -8.17
CA SER A 414 8.66 0.23 -9.06
C SER A 414 7.15 0.11 -9.20
N GLY A 415 6.49 1.23 -9.39
CA GLY A 415 5.04 1.29 -9.48
C GLY A 415 4.54 2.45 -10.32
N GLU A 416 3.25 2.37 -10.63
CA GLU A 416 2.53 3.42 -11.35
C GLU A 416 1.78 4.30 -10.35
N VAL A 417 1.73 5.60 -10.63
CA VAL A 417 0.84 6.52 -9.91
C VAL A 417 -0.41 6.69 -10.75
N ILE A 418 -1.56 6.38 -10.15
CA ILE A 418 -2.84 6.25 -10.82
C ILE A 418 -3.82 7.24 -10.21
N MET A 419 -4.60 7.94 -11.03
CA MET A 419 -5.72 8.73 -10.54
C MET A 419 -6.87 7.81 -10.16
N VAL A 420 -7.35 7.89 -8.92
CA VAL A 420 -8.40 6.98 -8.40
C VAL A 420 -9.66 7.78 -8.08
N LYS A 421 -10.80 7.36 -8.63
CA LYS A 421 -12.11 7.87 -8.23
C LYS A 421 -12.50 7.22 -6.91
N VAL A 422 -12.28 7.94 -5.80
CA VAL A 422 -12.57 7.48 -4.44
C VAL A 422 -14.06 7.62 -4.15
N ASP A 423 -14.66 6.56 -3.60
CA ASP A 423 -16.08 6.53 -3.30
C ASP A 423 -16.46 7.58 -2.26
N GLY A 424 -17.55 8.33 -2.51
CA GLY A 424 -18.02 9.39 -1.62
C GLY A 424 -17.14 10.64 -1.58
N LYS A 425 -16.14 10.77 -2.46
CA LYS A 425 -15.28 11.96 -2.57
C LYS A 425 -15.50 12.67 -3.91
N GLN A 426 -15.40 14.00 -3.87
CA GLN A 426 -15.58 14.85 -5.06
C GLN A 426 -14.31 14.93 -5.91
N LEU A 427 -13.14 14.97 -5.27
CA LEU A 427 -11.86 14.99 -5.96
C LEU A 427 -11.32 13.56 -6.10
N PRO A 428 -10.74 13.20 -7.25
CA PRO A 428 -9.99 11.97 -7.38
C PRO A 428 -8.81 11.94 -6.40
N GLY A 429 -8.59 10.77 -5.81
CA GLY A 429 -7.41 10.44 -5.04
C GLY A 429 -6.20 10.11 -5.92
N ILE A 430 -5.08 9.86 -5.25
CA ILE A 430 -3.83 9.40 -5.86
C ILE A 430 -3.58 7.98 -5.38
N GLY A 431 -3.62 7.02 -6.29
CA GLY A 431 -3.24 5.62 -6.07
C GLY A 431 -1.79 5.37 -6.43
N ILE A 432 -1.13 4.51 -5.68
CA ILE A 432 0.19 3.95 -6.00
C ILE A 432 -0.01 2.45 -6.17
N ASN A 433 0.32 1.95 -7.36
CA ASN A 433 0.27 0.54 -7.72
C ASN A 433 1.68 0.02 -7.93
N PHE A 434 2.28 -0.52 -6.88
CA PHE A 434 3.52 -1.26 -6.99
C PHE A 434 3.27 -2.61 -7.65
N GLN A 435 4.10 -2.94 -8.63
CA GLN A 435 4.06 -4.20 -9.36
C GLN A 435 5.31 -5.03 -9.05
N GLY A 436 5.34 -6.29 -9.49
CA GLY A 436 6.46 -7.19 -9.26
C GLY A 436 6.26 -8.06 -8.03
N ARG A 437 7.32 -8.27 -7.24
CA ARG A 437 7.38 -9.26 -6.15
C ARG A 437 6.52 -8.91 -4.94
N LEU A 438 6.37 -7.61 -4.68
CA LEU A 438 5.53 -7.08 -3.62
C LEU A 438 4.42 -6.22 -4.23
N PRO A 439 3.42 -6.84 -4.90
CA PRO A 439 2.33 -6.05 -5.44
C PRO A 439 1.62 -5.38 -4.28
N LEU A 440 1.45 -4.07 -4.35
CA LEU A 440 0.84 -3.26 -3.30
C LEU A 440 0.09 -2.10 -3.92
N ARG A 441 -1.19 -1.96 -3.54
CA ARG A 441 -2.07 -0.90 -4.05
C ARG A 441 -2.62 -0.08 -2.90
N THR A 442 -2.04 1.09 -2.68
CA THR A 442 -2.54 2.06 -1.69
C THR A 442 -3.03 3.31 -2.40
N PHE A 443 -4.02 3.99 -1.84
CA PHE A 443 -4.47 5.27 -2.38
C PHE A 443 -4.73 6.29 -1.28
N GLY A 444 -4.39 7.53 -1.59
CA GLY A 444 -4.64 8.69 -0.75
C GLY A 444 -5.84 9.48 -1.26
N VAL A 445 -6.55 10.12 -0.33
CA VAL A 445 -7.69 10.98 -0.62
C VAL A 445 -7.21 12.40 -0.90
N SER A 446 -7.68 13.00 -1.98
CA SER A 446 -7.43 14.41 -2.27
C SER A 446 -8.55 15.29 -1.68
N GLN A 447 -8.17 16.40 -1.07
CA GLN A 447 -9.05 17.39 -0.48
C GLN A 447 -8.47 18.79 -0.61
N VAL A 448 -9.25 19.80 -0.26
CA VAL A 448 -8.79 21.19 -0.18
C VAL A 448 -8.71 21.58 1.29
N ASP A 449 -7.55 22.07 1.73
CA ASP A 449 -7.37 22.51 3.11
C ASP A 449 -8.13 23.82 3.41
N GLY A 450 -8.17 24.25 4.67
CA GLY A 450 -8.84 25.49 5.07
C GLY A 450 -8.28 26.77 4.44
N SER A 451 -7.10 26.71 3.80
CA SER A 451 -6.46 27.80 3.08
C SER A 451 -6.66 27.74 1.56
N GLY A 452 -7.45 26.78 1.08
CA GLY A 452 -7.72 26.61 -0.35
C GLY A 452 -6.63 25.85 -1.11
N ARG A 453 -5.70 25.17 -0.42
CA ARG A 453 -4.61 24.42 -1.05
C ARG A 453 -4.98 22.97 -1.25
N LEU A 454 -4.51 22.38 -2.35
CA LEU A 454 -4.69 20.96 -2.61
C LEU A 454 -3.87 20.14 -1.61
N GLN A 455 -4.55 19.24 -0.91
CA GLN A 455 -3.97 18.34 0.07
C GLN A 455 -4.29 16.89 -0.33
N ASN A 456 -3.28 16.02 -0.26
CA ASN A 456 -3.47 14.59 -0.42
C ASN A 456 -3.10 13.86 0.87
N VAL A 457 -3.94 12.91 1.27
CA VAL A 457 -3.84 12.18 2.54
C VAL A 457 -3.83 10.68 2.28
N PHE A 458 -2.68 10.04 2.49
CA PHE A 458 -2.58 8.59 2.65
C PHE A 458 -2.71 8.27 4.14
N SER A 459 -3.82 7.64 4.49
CA SER A 459 -4.06 7.09 5.82
C SER A 459 -3.83 5.58 5.78
N ASP A 460 -3.45 5.01 6.92
CA ASP A 460 -3.38 3.56 7.14
C ASP A 460 -2.47 2.83 6.12
N LEU A 461 -1.28 3.39 5.88
CA LEU A 461 -0.27 2.67 5.11
C LEU A 461 0.11 1.37 5.83
N PRO A 462 0.31 0.26 5.13
CA PRO A 462 0.73 -0.98 5.78
C PRO A 462 2.14 -0.83 6.35
N SER A 463 2.43 -1.57 7.43
CA SER A 463 3.74 -1.59 8.07
C SER A 463 4.78 -2.31 7.20
N LEU A 464 5.25 -1.62 6.17
CA LEU A 464 6.31 -2.07 5.28
C LEU A 464 7.57 -1.24 5.53
N PRO A 465 8.77 -1.84 5.46
CA PRO A 465 10.00 -1.18 5.83
C PRO A 465 10.53 -0.33 4.66
N VAL A 466 9.68 0.53 4.15
CA VAL A 466 9.97 1.53 3.12
C VAL A 466 10.96 2.54 3.69
N ARG A 467 12.11 2.69 3.05
CA ARG A 467 13.14 3.68 3.42
C ARG A 467 13.25 4.83 2.47
N THR A 468 12.93 4.62 1.20
CA THR A 468 12.70 5.74 0.29
C THR A 468 11.40 5.52 -0.43
N LEU A 469 10.62 6.57 -0.60
CA LEU A 469 9.47 6.62 -1.48
C LEU A 469 9.64 7.85 -2.37
N ASP A 470 9.95 7.61 -3.64
CA ASP A 470 10.06 8.62 -4.67
C ASP A 470 8.79 8.55 -5.53
N ILE A 471 8.08 9.67 -5.69
CA ILE A 471 6.84 9.79 -6.47
C ILE A 471 7.04 10.91 -7.47
N THR A 472 6.76 10.64 -8.74
CA THR A 472 6.77 11.62 -9.82
C THR A 472 5.38 11.66 -10.45
N LEU A 473 4.70 12.80 -10.37
CA LEU A 473 3.50 13.10 -11.16
C LEU A 473 3.92 13.74 -12.47
N ALA A 474 3.45 13.18 -13.58
CA ALA A 474 3.78 13.67 -14.92
C ALA A 474 3.36 15.14 -15.11
N GLY A 475 4.10 15.86 -15.95
CA GLY A 475 3.75 17.18 -16.46
C GLY A 475 3.28 17.15 -17.94
N GLY A 476 3.07 18.33 -18.52
CA GLY A 476 2.71 18.54 -19.92
C GLY A 476 1.38 17.90 -20.29
N THR A 477 1.34 17.16 -21.41
CA THR A 477 0.11 16.57 -21.95
C THR A 477 -0.55 15.54 -21.06
N ARG A 478 0.17 14.97 -20.08
CA ARG A 478 -0.37 14.04 -19.07
C ARG A 478 -0.45 14.67 -17.67
N GLY A 479 -0.11 15.95 -17.54
CA GLY A 479 -0.05 16.63 -16.27
C GLY A 479 -1.43 16.91 -15.69
N ILE A 480 -1.62 16.49 -14.44
CA ILE A 480 -2.89 16.68 -13.71
C ILE A 480 -2.86 17.90 -12.81
N LEU A 481 -1.68 18.49 -12.61
CA LEU A 481 -1.50 19.74 -11.89
C LEU A 481 -1.41 20.87 -12.90
N GLN A 482 -2.00 21.99 -12.56
CA GLN A 482 -1.95 23.21 -13.35
C GLN A 482 -1.52 24.38 -12.46
N MET A 483 -0.59 25.18 -12.97
CA MET A 483 -0.23 26.48 -12.39
C MET A 483 -1.37 27.48 -12.59
N ASP A 484 -1.63 28.34 -11.62
CA ASP A 484 -2.65 29.40 -11.71
C ASP A 484 -2.53 30.16 -13.06
N PRO A 485 -3.55 30.10 -13.94
CA PRO A 485 -3.54 30.78 -15.23
C PRO A 485 -3.44 32.30 -15.14
N SER A 486 -3.85 32.89 -14.01
CA SER A 486 -3.69 34.33 -13.77
C SER A 486 -2.24 34.74 -13.56
N GLY A 487 -1.34 33.74 -13.42
CA GLY A 487 0.07 33.93 -13.18
C GLY A 487 0.35 34.56 -11.84
N LYS A 488 -0.60 34.50 -10.90
CA LYS A 488 -0.39 34.92 -9.52
C LYS A 488 0.34 33.81 -8.79
N CYS A 489 1.47 34.15 -8.20
CA CYS A 489 2.27 33.28 -7.36
C CYS A 489 2.25 33.92 -6.00
N THR A 490 1.73 33.16 -5.04
CA THR A 490 1.74 33.56 -3.63
C THR A 490 2.80 32.71 -2.97
N ALA A 491 3.73 33.37 -2.26
CA ALA A 491 4.74 32.65 -1.50
C ALA A 491 4.03 31.67 -0.56
N SER A 492 4.39 30.40 -0.67
CA SER A 492 3.76 29.30 0.04
C SER A 492 4.82 28.25 0.32
N ALA A 493 4.41 27.02 0.61
CA ALA A 493 5.31 25.92 0.87
C ALA A 493 4.67 24.61 0.43
N TYR A 494 5.54 23.63 0.14
CA TYR A 494 5.15 22.23 0.25
C TYR A 494 5.15 21.90 1.74
N ASP A 495 3.96 21.71 2.30
CA ASP A 495 3.85 21.21 3.66
C ASP A 495 3.65 19.70 3.63
N ALA A 496 4.29 18.99 4.55
CA ALA A 496 4.06 17.57 4.72
C ALA A 496 4.00 17.20 6.19
N THR A 497 3.10 16.29 6.54
CA THR A 497 3.13 15.56 7.80
C THR A 497 3.31 14.09 7.47
N VAL A 498 4.38 13.51 7.98
CA VAL A 498 4.71 12.09 7.79
C VAL A 498 4.57 11.43 9.15
N SER A 499 3.75 10.39 9.25
CA SER A 499 3.52 9.62 10.48
C SER A 499 4.04 8.19 10.34
N SER A 500 4.38 7.59 11.46
CA SER A 500 4.82 6.21 11.56
C SER A 500 3.77 5.30 12.20
N GLN A 501 4.04 4.00 12.17
CA GLN A 501 3.17 2.96 12.69
C GLN A 501 2.97 2.99 14.22
N ASN A 502 3.91 3.56 14.96
CA ASN A 502 3.85 3.76 16.41
C ASN A 502 3.25 5.12 16.81
N GLY A 503 2.73 5.90 15.86
CA GLY A 503 2.07 7.18 16.11
C GLY A 503 3.00 8.40 16.22
N LYS A 504 4.33 8.22 16.08
CA LYS A 504 5.25 9.36 15.93
C LYS A 504 5.00 10.07 14.60
N SER A 505 5.29 11.36 14.54
CA SER A 505 5.16 12.14 13.32
C SER A 505 6.20 13.23 13.22
N ALA A 506 6.49 13.63 11.98
CA ALA A 506 7.35 14.76 11.66
C ALA A 506 6.63 15.65 10.65
N ALA A 507 6.72 16.96 10.87
CA ALA A 507 6.19 17.97 9.96
C ALA A 507 7.32 18.66 9.21
N PHE A 508 7.08 18.95 7.94
CA PHE A 508 8.01 19.61 7.04
C PHE A 508 7.30 20.77 6.35
N SER A 509 8.07 21.83 6.07
CA SER A 509 7.61 22.94 5.25
C SER A 509 8.79 23.39 4.39
N THR A 510 8.66 23.18 3.08
CA THR A 510 9.66 23.59 2.08
C THR A 510 9.10 24.79 1.30
N PRO A 511 9.58 26.01 1.56
CA PRO A 511 9.04 27.20 0.92
C PRO A 511 9.20 27.17 -0.61
N THR A 512 8.19 27.68 -1.32
CA THR A 512 8.31 27.96 -2.76
C THR A 512 8.84 29.37 -3.01
N THR A 513 9.68 29.49 -4.02
CA THR A 513 10.10 30.78 -4.55
C THR A 513 9.20 31.18 -5.70
N CYS A 514 8.60 32.35 -5.60
CA CYS A 514 7.91 33.01 -6.69
C CYS A 514 8.89 33.93 -7.42
N ASP A 515 8.85 33.89 -8.74
CA ASP A 515 9.47 34.92 -9.57
C ASP A 515 8.69 36.24 -9.52
N ALA A 516 9.34 37.31 -9.96
CA ALA A 516 8.72 38.62 -10.06
C ALA A 516 7.54 38.60 -11.05
N GLN A 517 6.41 39.16 -10.64
CA GLN A 517 5.17 39.12 -11.41
C GLN A 517 4.83 40.49 -11.97
N TYR A 518 4.19 40.51 -13.14
CA TYR A 518 3.79 41.74 -13.81
C TYR A 518 2.46 41.55 -14.54
N VAL A 519 1.56 42.51 -14.37
CA VAL A 519 0.24 42.53 -14.99
C VAL A 519 0.09 43.85 -15.73
N THR A 520 -0.37 43.80 -16.98
CA THR A 520 -0.74 44.99 -17.75
C THR A 520 -2.02 44.76 -18.52
N GLU A 521 -3.01 45.58 -18.24
CA GLU A 521 -4.35 45.45 -18.78
C GLU A 521 -4.88 46.82 -19.19
N LEU A 522 -5.41 46.92 -20.40
CA LEU A 522 -5.99 48.12 -20.96
C LEU A 522 -7.47 47.88 -21.26
N THR A 523 -8.36 48.51 -20.50
CA THR A 523 -9.81 48.45 -20.70
C THR A 523 -10.29 49.66 -21.51
N ASN A 524 -11.40 49.51 -22.26
CA ASN A 524 -11.84 50.48 -23.26
C ASN A 524 -10.73 50.74 -24.30
N SER A 525 -10.03 49.68 -24.71
CA SER A 525 -8.82 49.76 -25.54
C SER A 525 -9.06 50.36 -26.93
N THR A 526 -10.33 50.38 -27.38
CA THR A 526 -10.79 51.02 -28.63
C THR A 526 -11.05 52.53 -28.50
N LYS A 527 -10.98 53.09 -27.28
CA LYS A 527 -11.21 54.51 -27.02
C LYS A 527 -9.89 55.26 -26.92
N THR A 528 -9.93 56.57 -27.19
CA THR A 528 -8.77 57.48 -27.04
C THR A 528 -8.44 57.79 -25.57
N ARG A 529 -9.31 57.40 -24.64
CA ARG A 529 -9.14 57.55 -23.19
C ARG A 529 -9.38 56.22 -22.48
N PRO A 530 -8.46 55.25 -22.59
CA PRO A 530 -8.59 53.95 -21.96
C PRO A 530 -8.29 54.01 -20.45
N VAL A 531 -8.65 52.95 -19.74
CA VAL A 531 -8.19 52.69 -18.37
C VAL A 531 -7.02 51.73 -18.43
N LEU A 532 -5.89 52.08 -17.82
CA LEU A 532 -4.70 51.25 -17.79
C LEU A 532 -4.46 50.75 -16.38
N ARG A 533 -4.62 49.44 -16.18
CA ARG A 533 -4.25 48.76 -14.95
C ARG A 533 -2.89 48.12 -15.12
N ILE A 534 -2.00 48.43 -14.19
CA ILE A 534 -0.64 47.90 -14.16
C ILE A 534 -0.37 47.39 -12.76
N GLY A 535 0.22 46.22 -12.62
CA GLY A 535 0.60 45.72 -11.31
C GLY A 535 1.77 44.76 -11.40
N GLY A 536 2.18 44.28 -10.24
CA GLY A 536 3.17 43.23 -10.12
C GLY A 536 3.40 42.80 -8.68
N ALA A 537 4.15 41.73 -8.50
CA ALA A 537 4.62 41.27 -7.19
C ALA A 537 6.14 41.11 -7.23
N ALA A 538 6.80 41.39 -6.11
CA ALA A 538 8.21 41.09 -5.95
C ALA A 538 8.44 39.57 -5.91
N PRO A 539 9.61 39.08 -6.34
CA PRO A 539 9.98 37.69 -6.12
C PRO A 539 10.10 37.41 -4.61
N THR A 540 9.95 36.15 -4.21
CA THR A 540 10.05 35.75 -2.79
C THR A 540 11.33 36.30 -2.15
N GLY A 541 11.19 36.87 -0.95
CA GLY A 541 12.32 37.44 -0.19
C GLY A 541 12.70 38.88 -0.57
N LYS A 542 12.08 39.49 -1.59
CA LYS A 542 12.29 40.90 -1.95
C LYS A 542 11.04 41.74 -1.73
N LYS A 543 11.22 43.05 -1.52
CA LYS A 543 10.13 44.03 -1.48
C LYS A 543 10.30 45.06 -2.61
N VAL A 544 9.23 45.42 -3.30
CA VAL A 544 9.20 46.52 -4.28
C VAL A 544 9.36 47.85 -3.56
N LYS A 545 10.39 48.62 -3.91
CA LYS A 545 10.63 49.98 -3.39
C LYS A 545 10.16 51.05 -4.37
N SER A 546 10.38 50.84 -5.67
CA SER A 546 9.83 51.73 -6.70
C SER A 546 9.62 51.01 -8.03
N VAL A 547 8.66 51.50 -8.82
CA VAL A 547 8.36 51.01 -10.16
C VAL A 547 8.34 52.19 -11.12
N ARG A 548 9.10 52.09 -12.20
CA ARG A 548 9.02 53.01 -13.34
C ARG A 548 8.38 52.29 -14.52
N ILE A 549 7.35 52.91 -15.08
CA ILE A 549 6.54 52.38 -16.16
C ILE A 549 6.81 53.23 -17.41
N GLY A 550 7.14 52.61 -18.54
CA GLY A 550 7.24 53.25 -19.84
C GLY A 550 6.09 52.81 -20.75
N LEU A 551 5.36 53.78 -21.30
CA LEU A 551 4.26 53.50 -22.23
C LEU A 551 4.78 53.28 -23.66
N PRO A 552 4.16 52.37 -24.45
CA PRO A 552 4.49 52.18 -25.86
C PRO A 552 4.10 53.41 -26.69
N LYS A 553 4.66 53.49 -27.91
CA LYS A 553 4.27 54.52 -28.88
C LYS A 553 2.75 54.48 -29.12
N GLY A 554 2.12 55.65 -29.10
CA GLY A 554 0.68 55.80 -29.25
C GLY A 554 -0.10 55.88 -27.93
N LEU A 555 0.51 55.54 -26.80
CA LEU A 555 0.01 55.84 -25.46
C LEU A 555 0.85 56.95 -24.81
N LYS A 556 0.18 57.88 -24.12
CA LYS A 556 0.86 58.91 -23.33
C LYS A 556 0.14 59.15 -22.02
N PHE A 557 0.91 59.53 -21.01
CA PHE A 557 0.37 60.09 -19.78
C PHE A 557 -0.16 61.50 -20.07
N ASP A 558 -1.43 61.74 -19.75
CA ASP A 558 -2.17 62.99 -19.97
C ASP A 558 -2.61 63.57 -18.61
N GLY A 559 -2.76 64.89 -18.51
CA GLY A 559 -3.22 65.56 -17.27
C GLY A 559 -2.14 66.12 -16.32
N PRO A 560 -2.55 67.03 -15.39
CA PRO A 560 -1.62 67.88 -14.61
C PRO A 560 -0.99 67.20 -13.37
N SER A 561 -1.46 66.04 -12.90
CA SER A 561 -0.79 65.27 -11.84
C SER A 561 -1.18 63.79 -11.85
N LEU A 562 -0.18 62.90 -11.99
CA LEU A 562 -0.36 61.44 -11.83
C LEU A 562 -0.91 61.07 -10.45
N LYS A 563 -0.51 61.81 -9.40
CA LYS A 563 -0.82 61.46 -8.00
C LYS A 563 -2.31 61.64 -7.64
N LYS A 564 -2.98 62.66 -8.21
CA LYS A 564 -4.40 62.97 -7.89
C LYS A 564 -5.41 62.11 -8.68
N SER A 565 -4.97 61.52 -9.79
CA SER A 565 -5.87 60.88 -10.77
C SER A 565 -5.60 59.40 -10.99
N SER A 566 -4.65 58.81 -10.24
CA SER A 566 -4.40 57.36 -10.22
C SER A 566 -4.79 56.76 -8.88
N LYS A 567 -5.31 55.54 -8.89
CA LYS A 567 -5.47 54.73 -7.68
C LYS A 567 -4.26 53.80 -7.61
N VAL A 568 -3.37 54.06 -6.65
CA VAL A 568 -2.18 53.24 -6.41
C VAL A 568 -2.34 52.46 -5.12
N THR A 569 -2.11 51.16 -5.19
CA THR A 569 -2.19 50.20 -4.09
C THR A 569 -0.90 49.38 -4.05
N TYR A 570 -0.28 49.23 -2.88
CA TYR A 570 0.95 48.46 -2.63
C TYR A 570 0.84 47.50 -1.43
N ALA A 571 0.45 46.25 -1.63
CA ALA A 571 0.13 45.40 -0.48
C ALA A 571 1.37 44.78 0.19
N GLU A 572 1.22 44.50 1.48
CA GLU A 572 2.10 43.58 2.21
C GLU A 572 1.76 42.10 1.91
N ASN A 573 0.54 41.76 1.48
CA ASN A 573 0.09 40.37 1.27
C ASN A 573 -0.57 40.10 -0.11
N GLY A 574 -0.08 40.69 -1.21
CA GLY A 574 -0.55 40.35 -2.58
C GLY A 574 -1.09 41.52 -3.40
N PHE A 575 -2.08 41.29 -4.27
CA PHE A 575 -2.71 42.35 -5.06
C PHE A 575 -3.97 42.85 -4.33
N ASP A 576 -4.12 44.17 -4.18
CA ASP A 576 -5.31 44.85 -3.62
C ASP A 576 -5.57 44.80 -2.10
N ALA A 577 -4.58 44.60 -1.23
CA ALA A 577 -4.75 44.95 0.20
C ALA A 577 -4.64 46.47 0.39
N GLY A 578 -5.58 47.08 1.12
CA GLY A 578 -5.64 48.53 1.35
C GLY A 578 -4.32 49.11 1.86
N VAL A 579 -3.89 50.23 1.28
CA VAL A 579 -2.63 50.90 1.62
C VAL A 579 -2.88 52.35 1.92
N ASP A 580 -2.14 52.86 2.89
CA ASP A 580 -2.05 54.27 3.17
C ASP A 580 -1.45 55.02 1.97
N ARG A 581 -2.33 55.63 1.18
CA ARG A 581 -2.00 56.42 -0.02
C ARG A 581 -1.06 57.59 0.27
N SER A 582 -0.94 58.02 1.53
CA SER A 582 -0.05 59.11 1.94
C SER A 582 1.44 58.78 1.73
N LYS A 583 1.81 57.48 1.77
CA LYS A 583 3.19 56.98 1.67
C LYS A 583 3.68 56.74 0.24
N ILE A 584 2.91 57.16 -0.77
CA ILE A 584 3.21 56.90 -2.18
C ILE A 584 3.56 58.20 -2.90
N ARG A 585 4.72 58.20 -3.57
CA ARG A 585 5.18 59.29 -4.44
C ARG A 585 5.08 58.89 -5.91
N ALA A 586 4.29 59.62 -6.69
CA ALA A 586 4.12 59.41 -8.12
C ALA A 586 4.63 60.63 -8.92
N VAL A 587 5.51 60.40 -9.90
CA VAL A 587 6.16 61.44 -10.71
C VAL A 587 6.06 61.11 -12.20
N LYS A 588 5.66 62.09 -13.02
CA LYS A 588 5.61 61.98 -14.48
C LYS A 588 6.98 62.34 -15.05
N LEU A 589 7.50 61.52 -15.95
CA LEU A 589 8.82 61.64 -16.56
C LEU A 589 8.67 61.49 -18.09
N GLY A 590 8.00 62.45 -18.73
CA GLY A 590 7.67 62.38 -20.16
C GLY A 590 6.73 61.22 -20.49
N SER A 591 7.19 60.26 -21.31
CA SER A 591 6.49 59.01 -21.64
C SER A 591 6.58 57.94 -20.54
N LYS A 592 7.26 58.23 -19.44
CA LYS A 592 7.42 57.34 -18.29
C LYS A 592 6.72 57.90 -17.06
N ALA A 593 6.34 57.01 -16.14
CA ALA A 593 5.85 57.37 -14.80
C ALA A 593 6.63 56.59 -13.75
N LYS A 594 7.02 57.22 -12.65
CA LYS A 594 7.67 56.55 -11.52
C LYS A 594 6.78 56.60 -10.29
N PHE A 595 6.57 55.46 -9.67
CA PHE A 595 5.86 55.27 -8.41
C PHE A 595 6.86 54.77 -7.37
N THR A 596 6.92 55.41 -6.21
CA THR A 596 7.88 55.10 -5.12
C THR A 596 7.12 54.96 -3.82
N LEU A 597 7.50 53.96 -3.03
CA LEU A 597 7.03 53.73 -1.67
C LEU A 597 7.98 54.38 -0.66
N ASP A 598 7.42 55.09 0.30
CA ASP A 598 8.14 55.55 1.48
C ASP A 598 8.20 54.37 2.51
N GLY A 599 9.40 54.02 3.01
CA GLY A 599 9.62 52.92 3.97
C GLY A 599 10.30 51.67 3.40
N SER A 600 10.02 50.49 3.98
CA SER A 600 10.71 49.20 3.69
C SER A 600 10.35 48.53 2.35
N GLY A 601 9.45 49.11 1.56
CA GLY A 601 8.89 48.51 0.33
C GLY A 601 7.69 47.58 0.60
N SER A 602 7.13 46.99 -0.47
CA SER A 602 5.93 46.12 -0.43
C SER A 602 6.13 44.79 -1.16
N ASN A 603 5.31 43.78 -0.88
CA ASN A 603 5.35 42.50 -1.59
C ASN A 603 4.63 42.57 -2.96
N GLY A 604 3.63 43.45 -3.10
CA GLY A 604 2.88 43.66 -4.34
C GLY A 604 2.61 45.13 -4.65
N TYR A 605 2.24 45.42 -5.89
CA TYR A 605 1.80 46.73 -6.35
C TYR A 605 0.73 46.64 -7.44
N SER A 606 -0.16 47.63 -7.46
CA SER A 606 -1.23 47.84 -8.42
C SER A 606 -1.40 49.35 -8.63
N VAL A 607 -1.45 49.77 -9.88
CA VAL A 607 -1.56 51.15 -10.35
C VAL A 607 -2.70 51.15 -11.36
N LEU A 608 -3.82 51.73 -10.97
CA LEU A 608 -4.95 51.97 -11.86
C LEU A 608 -4.92 53.41 -12.34
N LEU A 609 -4.74 53.59 -13.65
CA LEU A 609 -4.71 54.87 -14.32
C LEU A 609 -6.03 55.07 -15.05
N HIS A 610 -6.86 55.98 -14.55
CA HIS A 610 -8.19 56.24 -15.11
C HIS A 610 -8.12 57.00 -16.46
N THR A 611 -9.27 57.10 -17.12
CA THR A 611 -9.47 57.66 -18.47
C THR A 611 -8.92 59.08 -18.68
N ASN A 612 -8.75 59.86 -17.62
CA ASN A 612 -8.20 61.22 -17.68
C ASN A 612 -6.66 61.27 -17.51
N VAL A 613 -6.00 60.13 -17.34
CA VAL A 613 -4.55 60.02 -17.06
C VAL A 613 -3.79 59.37 -18.20
N VAL A 614 -4.46 58.56 -19.03
CA VAL A 614 -3.85 57.90 -20.18
C VAL A 614 -4.64 58.29 -21.43
N ARG A 615 -3.92 58.78 -22.44
CA ARG A 615 -4.48 59.08 -23.76
C ARG A 615 -3.85 58.18 -24.80
N ALA A 616 -4.70 57.55 -25.61
CA ALA A 616 -4.33 56.79 -26.80
C ALA A 616 -4.51 57.64 -28.07
N SER A 617 -3.60 57.49 -29.03
CA SER A 617 -3.83 57.97 -30.39
C SER A 617 -4.95 57.19 -31.08
N SER A 618 -5.62 57.80 -32.04
CA SER A 618 -6.63 57.12 -32.87
C SER A 618 -6.05 55.90 -33.59
N SER A 619 -4.80 55.97 -34.05
CA SER A 619 -4.09 54.85 -34.65
C SER A 619 -3.81 53.71 -33.67
N PHE A 620 -3.48 54.03 -32.41
CA PHE A 620 -3.26 53.02 -31.37
C PHE A 620 -4.55 52.29 -31.01
N ALA A 621 -5.64 53.06 -30.85
CA ALA A 621 -6.96 52.54 -30.47
C ALA A 621 -7.54 51.58 -31.52
N LYS A 622 -7.20 51.78 -32.80
CA LYS A 622 -7.60 50.91 -33.92
C LYS A 622 -6.63 49.74 -34.17
N SER A 623 -5.46 49.74 -33.53
CA SER A 623 -4.41 48.75 -33.80
C SER A 623 -4.66 47.45 -33.03
N THR A 624 -4.51 46.32 -33.72
CA THR A 624 -4.54 44.97 -33.13
C THR A 624 -3.14 44.43 -32.81
N LYS A 625 -2.08 45.23 -33.05
CA LYS A 625 -0.70 44.79 -32.78
C LYS A 625 -0.47 44.64 -31.28
N THR A 626 0.15 43.52 -30.91
CA THR A 626 0.71 43.32 -29.56
C THR A 626 1.75 44.39 -29.29
N VAL A 627 1.60 45.09 -28.18
CA VAL A 627 2.51 46.15 -27.72
C VAL A 627 2.93 45.85 -26.30
N TYR A 628 4.10 46.35 -25.90
CA TYR A 628 4.69 46.04 -24.61
C TYR A 628 4.84 47.29 -23.75
N ILE A 629 4.64 47.13 -22.44
CA ILE A 629 4.90 48.14 -21.41
C ILE A 629 6.27 47.84 -20.81
N GLU A 630 7.11 48.87 -20.69
CA GLU A 630 8.40 48.77 -20.00
C GLU A 630 8.17 48.90 -18.49
N PHE A 631 8.63 47.92 -17.72
CA PHE A 631 8.75 47.99 -16.28
C PHE A 631 10.21 48.11 -15.91
N ARG A 632 10.55 49.07 -15.05
CA ARG A 632 11.82 49.09 -14.32
C ARG A 632 11.51 49.11 -12.83
N VAL A 633 11.70 47.97 -12.18
CA VAL A 633 11.44 47.77 -10.75
C VAL A 633 12.74 47.87 -9.97
N VAL A 634 12.68 48.55 -8.83
CA VAL A 634 13.77 48.61 -7.85
C VAL A 634 13.28 47.95 -6.58
N TYR A 635 14.01 46.96 -6.10
CA TYR A 635 13.71 46.25 -4.86
C TYR A 635 14.37 46.91 -3.65
N SER A 636 13.94 46.52 -2.44
CA SER A 636 14.44 47.02 -1.16
C SER A 636 15.93 46.80 -0.97
N ASP A 637 16.47 45.71 -1.51
CA ASP A 637 17.90 45.36 -1.52
C ASP A 637 18.73 46.17 -2.55
N GLY A 638 18.10 47.08 -3.30
CA GLY A 638 18.75 47.91 -4.32
C GLY A 638 18.83 47.27 -5.71
N THR A 639 18.47 45.98 -5.85
CA THR A 639 18.43 45.28 -7.15
C THR A 639 17.47 45.98 -8.10
N LYS A 640 17.85 46.10 -9.37
CA LYS A 640 17.05 46.73 -10.43
C LYS A 640 16.79 45.73 -11.55
N VAL A 641 15.52 45.59 -11.93
CA VAL A 641 15.09 44.70 -13.02
C VAL A 641 14.32 45.51 -14.05
N THR A 642 14.60 45.27 -15.33
CA THR A 642 13.80 45.80 -16.43
C THR A 642 13.12 44.65 -17.18
N LYS A 643 11.81 44.76 -17.39
CA LYS A 643 10.97 43.78 -18.10
C LYS A 643 10.05 44.48 -19.09
N TYR A 644 9.75 43.80 -20.20
CA TYR A 644 8.76 44.24 -21.19
C TYR A 644 7.60 43.27 -21.15
N VAL A 645 6.42 43.76 -20.83
CA VAL A 645 5.23 42.93 -20.58
C VAL A 645 4.18 43.25 -21.63
N ALA A 646 3.63 42.22 -22.26
CA ALA A 646 2.61 42.39 -23.29
C ALA A 646 1.36 43.05 -22.70
N LEU A 647 0.88 44.11 -23.35
CA LEU A 647 -0.32 44.82 -22.95
C LEU A 647 -1.56 44.04 -23.37
N THR A 648 -2.25 43.44 -22.40
CA THR A 648 -3.54 42.80 -22.63
C THR A 648 -4.59 43.87 -22.89
N ARG A 649 -5.31 43.76 -24.01
CA ARG A 649 -6.38 44.70 -24.39
C ARG A 649 -7.73 44.06 -24.14
N ALA A 650 -8.51 44.64 -23.23
CA ALA A 650 -9.92 44.34 -23.05
C ALA A 650 -10.77 45.35 -23.82
N GLY A 651 -11.83 44.86 -24.47
CA GLY A 651 -12.79 45.63 -25.28
C GLY A 651 -13.40 46.80 -24.52
#